data_AF-A0A556RCL8-F1
#
_entry.id   AF-A0A556RCL8-F1
#
_cell.length_a   1.000
_cell.length_b   1.000
_cell.length_c   1.000
_cell.angle_alpha   90.00
_cell.angle_beta   90.00
_cell.angle_gamma   90.00
#
_symmetry.space_group_name_H-M   'P 1'
#
loop_
_entity.id
_entity.type
_entity.pdbx_description
1 polymer ?
#
loop_
_entity_poly.entity_id
_entity_poly.type
_entity_poly.pdbx_seq_one_letter_code
_entity_poly.pdbx_strand_id
1 'polypeptide(L)'
;MIKANSSAAAFPISAAGPKVSNQVAGDWHSASVKERTAKKGRIQVILTLVAQTTPALAQAGMIWYAVGQGRWILLLLLLPSLTGTLAMLLLSLLRAHQQPPPSLTAHAQLEYGIASNRASLSTSTEDQTQQDLAQLASDPGPRLESRLLGSGASEAHGLLWQSIVHAWLAASGKTAPAIIGARPDHRPLVIDLPRDGPHALVAGTTGSGKSVFLQTWCLALAASQPPDRLNLVLLDFKGGAGFGLLARLPHTVGCVTNLDLDQAVRALNGLQRELERRQRLVARAGVEDTALMSDPPARLVVVIDEFQALRQLLPDYLDKLTALASQGRSLGMNLVACTQQTMGQVSAQMRANMNLGICLRVRDPLQSKELLGSSCATAIDPACPGLGFLEQGRGPQAFRTCPAADPQALVEQIIKASRFCGSRPPAPLFSPPLPERDPACGKILWQSGQPLIPLGRTDDGVLLHLYHLPLKGHTAVIGPPGRGKSTLLALLLRSLLTLMKPGAQPGPSFDLRITRRTGQGYSSRDSTGPVPTPPKGHQRGNRGLVWIVDDAQDLLDPLCRDPLSPLLQEALGQEGTTVILAVDAASALRRPERFSRRLVFPCGERGADLAAGIPADQLAALSTRASAIPGRCLVLEAGHAIPLQVFSLAVKQMDP
;
A
#
# COMPACT_ATOMS: atom_id res chain seq x y z
N MET A 1 49.74 -38.91 -43.58
CA MET A 1 50.74 -37.88 -43.90
C MET A 1 50.82 -36.92 -42.70
N ILE A 2 51.67 -37.27 -41.71
CA ILE A 2 52.84 -36.50 -41.23
C ILE A 2 52.43 -35.15 -40.57
N LYS A 3 52.27 -35.07 -39.24
CA LYS A 3 53.27 -34.87 -38.14
C LYS A 3 53.90 -33.46 -38.06
N ALA A 4 53.58 -32.80 -36.94
CA ALA A 4 54.48 -32.29 -35.89
C ALA A 4 55.34 -31.03 -36.07
N ASN A 5 55.33 -30.21 -35.00
CA ASN A 5 56.46 -29.49 -34.36
C ASN A 5 57.14 -28.35 -35.16
N SER A 6 57.71 -27.28 -34.59
CA SER A 6 58.04 -26.88 -33.22
C SER A 6 58.55 -25.41 -33.21
N SER A 7 58.54 -24.82 -32.00
CA SER A 7 59.62 -24.00 -31.41
C SER A 7 60.07 -22.65 -32.01
N ALA A 8 59.90 -21.63 -31.17
CA ALA A 8 60.94 -20.74 -30.63
C ALA A 8 61.62 -19.70 -31.53
N ALA A 9 61.45 -18.42 -31.16
CA ALA A 9 62.54 -17.44 -31.12
C ALA A 9 62.22 -16.35 -30.08
N ALA A 10 62.88 -16.43 -28.94
CA ALA A 10 63.09 -15.34 -28.00
C ALA A 10 64.50 -14.78 -28.25
N PHE A 11 64.69 -13.46 -28.16
CA PHE A 11 65.98 -12.81 -27.88
C PHE A 11 65.74 -11.32 -27.51
N PRO A 12 66.69 -10.66 -26.83
CA PRO A 12 66.47 -9.92 -25.59
C PRO A 12 66.70 -8.41 -25.79
N ILE A 13 66.77 -7.60 -24.72
CA ILE A 13 67.90 -6.69 -24.45
C ILE A 13 67.73 -5.96 -23.09
N SER A 14 68.87 -5.95 -22.40
CA SER A 14 69.28 -5.34 -21.15
C SER A 14 68.97 -3.84 -20.96
N ALA A 15 68.90 -3.48 -19.68
CA ALA A 15 68.89 -2.14 -19.11
C ALA A 15 70.15 -1.30 -19.41
N ALA A 16 69.98 0.02 -19.50
CA ALA A 16 70.89 1.06 -19.02
C ALA A 16 70.20 2.45 -19.09
N GLY A 17 70.18 3.20 -17.99
CA GLY A 17 69.77 4.62 -17.97
C GLY A 17 70.82 5.55 -18.60
N PRO A 18 70.49 6.83 -18.85
CA PRO A 18 70.73 7.83 -17.80
C PRO A 18 69.69 8.98 -17.71
N LYS A 19 69.66 9.62 -16.53
CA LYS A 19 68.99 10.90 -16.21
C LYS A 19 69.69 12.08 -16.89
N VAL A 20 68.96 13.01 -17.53
CA VAL A 20 69.27 14.47 -17.59
C VAL A 20 68.00 15.31 -17.89
N SER A 21 67.77 16.29 -17.00
CA SER A 21 67.00 17.57 -17.03
C SER A 21 65.80 17.82 -17.95
N ASN A 22 64.65 18.16 -17.34
CA ASN A 22 63.47 18.76 -17.97
C ASN A 22 63.19 20.13 -17.31
N GLN A 23 63.59 21.24 -17.93
CA GLN A 23 63.37 22.58 -17.36
C GLN A 23 63.36 23.69 -18.42
N VAL A 24 62.60 23.58 -19.53
CA VAL A 24 62.35 24.73 -20.46
C VAL A 24 60.95 24.71 -21.13
N ALA A 25 59.98 23.91 -20.70
CA ALA A 25 58.68 23.77 -21.42
C ALA A 25 57.48 24.54 -20.80
N GLY A 26 57.71 25.39 -19.78
CA GLY A 26 56.64 26.02 -19.00
C GLY A 26 56.12 27.38 -19.52
N ASP A 27 56.91 28.13 -20.29
CA ASP A 27 56.63 29.55 -20.51
C ASP A 27 55.82 29.89 -21.77
N TRP A 28 55.62 28.94 -22.68
CA TRP A 28 54.87 29.18 -23.93
C TRP A 28 53.35 28.91 -23.82
N HIS A 29 52.89 28.22 -22.76
CA HIS A 29 51.47 27.91 -22.56
C HIS A 29 50.71 28.95 -21.72
N SER A 30 51.40 29.80 -20.95
CA SER A 30 50.78 30.81 -20.08
C SER A 30 50.39 32.10 -20.83
N ALA A 31 51.07 32.42 -21.94
CA ALA A 31 50.78 33.60 -22.76
C ALA A 31 49.54 33.42 -23.65
N SER A 32 49.31 32.23 -24.21
CA SER A 32 48.17 31.95 -25.11
C SER A 32 46.82 31.84 -24.40
N VAL A 33 46.82 31.54 -23.10
CA VAL A 33 45.60 31.46 -22.26
C VAL A 33 45.14 32.86 -21.84
N LYS A 34 46.06 33.79 -21.55
CA LYS A 34 45.73 35.19 -21.20
C LYS A 34 45.11 35.97 -22.35
N GLU A 35 45.51 35.68 -23.60
CA GLU A 35 44.94 36.34 -24.77
C GLU A 35 43.51 35.85 -25.08
N ARG A 36 43.20 34.58 -24.80
CA ARG A 36 41.86 33.99 -24.98
C ARG A 36 40.85 34.44 -23.92
N THR A 37 41.28 34.74 -22.69
CA THR A 37 40.40 35.24 -21.63
C THR A 37 40.06 36.73 -21.81
N ALA A 38 41.00 37.55 -22.30
CA ALA A 38 40.74 38.95 -22.64
C ALA A 38 39.73 39.12 -23.80
N LYS A 39 39.74 38.20 -24.77
CA LYS A 39 38.78 38.19 -25.90
C LYS A 39 37.36 37.80 -25.46
N LYS A 40 37.21 36.89 -24.48
CA LYS A 40 35.91 36.48 -23.92
C LYS A 40 35.21 37.60 -23.14
N GLY A 41 35.96 38.39 -22.36
CA GLY A 41 35.40 39.53 -21.60
C GLY A 41 34.84 40.64 -22.50
N ARG A 42 35.52 40.96 -23.61
CA ARG A 42 35.02 41.93 -24.61
C ARG A 42 33.77 41.44 -25.33
N ILE A 43 33.69 40.14 -25.65
CA ILE A 43 32.50 39.55 -26.28
C ILE A 43 31.30 39.58 -25.33
N GLN A 44 31.50 39.29 -24.04
CA GLN A 44 30.42 39.37 -23.04
C GLN A 44 29.85 40.78 -22.89
N VAL A 45 30.70 41.81 -22.81
CA VAL A 45 30.25 43.21 -22.71
C VAL A 45 29.45 43.63 -23.95
N ILE A 46 29.93 43.28 -25.15
CA ILE A 46 29.23 43.56 -26.41
C ILE A 46 27.89 42.81 -26.47
N LEU A 47 27.82 41.55 -26.02
CA LEU A 47 26.58 40.77 -26.00
C LEU A 47 25.54 41.37 -25.04
N THR A 48 25.95 41.83 -23.86
CA THR A 48 25.05 42.53 -22.91
C THR A 48 24.56 43.87 -23.46
N LEU A 49 25.41 44.62 -24.18
CA LEU A 49 25.00 45.88 -24.79
C LEU A 49 23.96 45.63 -25.90
N VAL A 50 24.21 44.65 -26.78
CA VAL A 50 23.30 44.28 -27.87
C VAL A 50 21.96 43.75 -27.34
N ALA A 51 21.98 42.93 -26.29
CA ALA A 51 20.76 42.43 -25.66
C ALA A 51 19.90 43.54 -25.02
N GLN A 52 20.52 44.60 -24.51
CA GLN A 52 19.81 45.73 -23.88
C GLN A 52 19.29 46.76 -24.89
N THR A 53 19.92 46.91 -26.06
CA THR A 53 19.49 47.87 -27.10
C THR A 53 18.41 47.35 -28.06
N THR A 54 18.28 46.02 -28.19
CA THR A 54 17.34 45.38 -29.12
C THR A 54 15.86 45.69 -28.82
N PRO A 55 15.37 45.66 -27.56
CA PRO A 55 13.98 45.99 -27.24
C PRO A 55 13.63 47.47 -27.51
N ALA A 56 14.58 48.37 -27.27
CA ALA A 56 14.38 49.81 -27.48
C ALA A 56 14.20 50.17 -28.96
N LEU A 57 14.98 49.53 -29.85
CA LEU A 57 14.84 49.68 -31.30
C LEU A 57 13.49 49.16 -31.82
N ALA A 58 13.03 48.01 -31.32
CA ALA A 58 11.73 47.45 -31.67
C ALA A 58 10.57 48.36 -31.23
N GLN A 59 10.66 48.96 -30.04
CA GLN A 59 9.68 49.92 -29.54
C GLN A 59 9.66 51.21 -30.35
N ALA A 60 10.83 51.74 -30.75
CA ALA A 60 10.92 52.92 -31.61
C ALA A 60 10.24 52.69 -32.98
N GLY A 61 10.43 51.52 -33.58
CA GLY A 61 9.75 51.12 -34.82
C GLY A 61 8.23 51.05 -34.68
N MET A 62 7.73 50.48 -33.58
CA MET A 62 6.28 50.38 -33.29
C MET A 62 5.64 51.75 -33.04
N ILE A 63 6.34 52.66 -32.37
CA ILE A 63 5.89 54.05 -32.15
C ILE A 63 5.85 54.80 -33.48
N TRP A 64 6.89 54.69 -34.31
CA TRP A 64 6.94 55.31 -35.64
C TRP A 64 5.80 54.83 -36.53
N TYR A 65 5.55 53.52 -36.54
CA TYR A 65 4.42 52.93 -37.27
C TYR A 65 3.06 53.41 -36.75
N ALA A 66 2.87 53.51 -35.42
CA ALA A 66 1.62 53.97 -34.82
C ALA A 66 1.34 55.46 -35.12
N VAL A 67 2.38 56.31 -35.14
CA VAL A 67 2.27 57.73 -35.51
C VAL A 67 1.98 57.88 -37.01
N GLY A 68 2.64 57.10 -37.87
CA GLY A 68 2.41 57.13 -39.31
C GLY A 68 1.00 56.73 -39.75
N GLN A 69 0.30 55.95 -38.93
CA GLN A 69 -1.08 55.49 -39.18
C GLN A 69 -2.15 56.34 -38.45
N GLY A 70 -1.76 57.38 -37.68
CA GLY A 70 -2.69 58.22 -36.91
C GLY A 70 -3.47 57.47 -35.80
N ARG A 71 -2.98 56.31 -35.36
CA ARG A 71 -3.67 55.43 -34.40
C ARG A 71 -3.15 55.64 -32.98
N TRP A 72 -3.59 56.74 -32.35
CA TRP A 72 -3.18 57.15 -31.00
C TRP A 72 -3.44 56.12 -29.90
N ILE A 73 -4.47 55.28 -30.05
CA ILE A 73 -4.78 54.20 -29.11
C ILE A 73 -3.67 53.14 -29.02
N LEU A 74 -2.93 52.89 -30.11
CA LEU A 74 -1.82 51.94 -30.09
C LEU A 74 -0.62 52.47 -29.30
N LEU A 75 -0.44 53.80 -29.22
CA LEU A 75 0.59 54.41 -28.37
C LEU A 75 0.26 54.24 -26.88
N LEU A 76 -1.02 54.30 -26.52
CA LEU A 76 -1.48 54.05 -25.15
C LEU A 76 -1.18 52.62 -24.68
N LEU A 77 -1.24 51.63 -25.60
CA LEU A 77 -0.92 50.24 -25.30
C LEU A 77 0.59 49.98 -25.11
N LEU A 78 1.45 50.85 -25.68
CA LEU A 78 2.91 50.72 -25.63
C LEU A 78 3.53 51.35 -24.38
N LEU A 79 2.81 52.21 -23.66
CA LEU A 79 3.25 52.89 -22.43
C LEU A 79 3.81 51.93 -21.35
N PRO A 80 3.14 50.83 -20.97
CA PRO A 80 3.67 49.91 -19.96
C PRO A 80 5.02 49.29 -20.38
N SER A 81 5.16 48.96 -21.67
CA SER A 81 6.40 48.37 -22.19
C SER A 81 7.57 49.36 -22.23
N LEU A 82 7.29 50.65 -22.47
CA LEU A 82 8.26 51.74 -22.41
C LEU A 82 8.73 51.98 -20.96
N THR A 83 7.82 51.92 -20.00
CA THR A 83 8.19 52.05 -18.58
C THR A 83 9.09 50.91 -18.12
N GLY A 84 8.85 49.68 -18.59
CA GLY A 84 9.68 48.51 -18.26
C GLY A 84 11.09 48.57 -18.84
N THR A 85 11.25 49.00 -20.10
CA THR A 85 12.57 49.13 -20.73
C THR A 85 13.39 50.26 -20.11
N LEU A 86 12.74 51.38 -19.76
CA LEU A 86 13.38 52.52 -19.10
C LEU A 86 13.79 52.18 -17.65
N ALA A 87 12.96 51.43 -16.92
CA ALA A 87 13.31 50.93 -15.58
C ALA A 87 14.50 49.97 -15.60
N MET A 88 14.59 49.06 -16.58
CA MET A 88 15.74 48.17 -16.74
C MET A 88 17.03 48.92 -17.08
N LEU A 89 16.96 49.94 -17.94
CA LEU A 89 18.11 50.78 -18.28
C LEU A 89 18.60 51.59 -17.07
N LEU A 90 17.67 52.10 -16.26
CA LEU A 90 17.96 52.86 -15.05
C LEU A 90 18.60 51.97 -13.96
N LEU A 91 18.11 50.74 -13.78
CA LEU A 91 18.71 49.76 -12.86
C LEU A 91 20.12 49.35 -13.29
N SER A 92 20.36 49.24 -14.60
CA SER A 92 21.68 48.95 -15.19
C SER A 92 22.68 50.08 -14.88
N LEU A 93 22.27 51.34 -15.05
CA LEU A 93 23.09 52.52 -14.75
C LEU A 93 23.34 52.70 -13.25
N LEU A 94 22.34 52.44 -12.41
CA LEU A 94 22.49 52.48 -10.95
C LEU A 94 23.47 51.40 -10.44
N ARG A 95 23.48 50.21 -11.07
CA ARG A 95 24.45 49.15 -10.78
C ARG A 95 25.86 49.48 -11.27
N ALA A 96 25.99 50.24 -12.36
CA ALA A 96 27.29 50.71 -12.83
C ALA A 96 27.91 51.76 -11.89
N HIS A 97 27.10 52.51 -11.14
CA HIS A 97 27.54 53.56 -10.22
C HIS A 97 27.79 53.11 -8.77
N GLN A 98 27.31 51.93 -8.35
CA GLN A 98 27.56 51.38 -7.02
C GLN A 98 28.75 50.39 -7.02
N GLN A 99 29.97 50.91 -7.09
CA GLN A 99 31.11 50.23 -6.50
C GLN A 99 31.29 50.73 -5.05
N PRO A 100 31.26 49.86 -4.02
CA PRO A 100 31.57 50.31 -2.66
C PRO A 100 33.08 50.53 -2.48
N PRO A 101 33.50 51.51 -1.66
CA PRO A 101 34.92 51.76 -1.34
C PRO A 101 35.47 50.73 -0.33
N PRO A 102 36.80 50.56 -0.23
CA PRO A 102 37.40 49.63 0.72
C PRO A 102 37.61 50.31 2.07
N SER A 103 37.07 49.73 3.13
CA SER A 103 37.60 49.71 4.51
C SER A 103 36.44 49.54 5.49
N LEU A 104 36.69 48.81 6.57
CA LEU A 104 36.41 49.24 7.93
C LEU A 104 36.93 48.19 8.93
N THR A 105 37.80 48.69 9.81
CA THR A 105 37.86 48.39 11.26
C THR A 105 37.93 46.94 11.74
N ALA A 106 39.12 46.64 12.27
CA ALA A 106 39.33 45.72 13.38
C ALA A 106 38.43 46.03 14.60
N HIS A 107 38.31 45.01 15.46
CA HIS A 107 37.67 44.95 16.78
C HIS A 107 36.19 44.53 16.84
N ALA A 108 35.99 43.21 16.79
CA ALA A 108 35.18 42.47 17.77
C ALA A 108 35.45 40.96 17.61
N GLN A 109 36.64 40.52 18.01
CA GLN A 109 36.95 39.10 18.22
C GLN A 109 36.51 38.74 19.65
N LEU A 110 35.44 37.95 19.77
CA LEU A 110 35.18 37.04 20.88
C LEU A 110 34.29 35.91 20.34
N GLU A 111 34.97 34.80 20.04
CA GLU A 111 34.55 33.39 20.04
C GLU A 111 33.09 33.03 19.72
N TYR A 112 32.87 32.46 18.53
CA TYR A 112 32.44 31.06 18.35
C TYR A 112 32.54 30.73 16.85
N GLY A 113 33.34 29.70 16.51
CA GLY A 113 33.68 29.35 15.13
C GLY A 113 32.47 28.88 14.31
N ILE A 114 31.97 29.75 13.44
CA ILE A 114 31.11 29.38 12.32
C ILE A 114 31.88 29.72 11.04
N ALA A 115 32.21 28.69 10.27
CA ALA A 115 32.76 28.81 8.93
C ALA A 115 31.73 29.50 8.01
N SER A 116 31.77 30.83 7.96
CA SER A 116 30.99 31.63 7.01
C SER A 116 31.74 31.66 5.66
N ASN A 117 31.42 30.69 4.80
CA ASN A 117 31.86 30.68 3.42
C ASN A 117 31.03 31.69 2.61
N ARG A 118 31.52 32.92 2.44
CA ARG A 118 30.92 33.90 1.51
C ARG A 118 31.60 33.81 0.15
N ALA A 119 30.81 33.35 -0.81
CA ALA A 119 30.88 33.65 -2.25
C ALA A 119 32.18 33.31 -2.99
N SER A 120 32.38 32.02 -3.27
CA SER A 120 32.99 31.54 -4.52
C SER A 120 31.89 31.03 -5.46
N LEU A 121 31.86 31.56 -6.68
CA LEU A 121 30.85 31.32 -7.71
C LEU A 121 30.74 29.83 -8.10
N SER A 122 29.56 29.23 -7.88
CA SER A 122 28.85 28.17 -8.64
C SER A 122 29.57 26.92 -9.20
N THR A 123 30.87 26.68 -8.98
CA THR A 123 31.54 25.44 -9.42
C THR A 123 31.69 24.41 -8.30
N SER A 124 31.71 24.81 -7.03
CA SER A 124 32.02 23.88 -5.92
C SER A 124 30.96 22.81 -5.65
N THR A 125 29.67 23.11 -5.83
CA THR A 125 28.60 22.17 -5.43
C THR A 125 28.40 21.04 -6.44
N GLU A 126 28.53 21.34 -7.72
CA GLU A 126 28.47 20.33 -8.80
C GLU A 126 29.74 19.48 -8.77
N ASP A 127 30.91 20.09 -8.61
CA ASP A 127 32.19 19.39 -8.48
C ASP A 127 32.19 18.45 -7.24
N GLN A 128 31.69 18.91 -6.09
CA GLN A 128 31.56 18.09 -4.89
C GLN A 128 30.58 16.92 -5.10
N THR A 129 29.44 17.17 -5.74
CA THR A 129 28.45 16.13 -6.05
C THR A 129 29.07 15.04 -6.93
N GLN A 130 29.87 15.43 -7.92
CA GLN A 130 30.52 14.50 -8.82
C GLN A 130 31.64 13.70 -8.12
N GLN A 131 32.38 14.33 -7.21
CA GLN A 131 33.36 13.64 -6.35
C GLN A 131 32.68 12.64 -5.40
N ASP A 132 31.59 13.02 -4.75
CA ASP A 132 30.82 12.15 -3.85
C ASP A 132 30.28 10.92 -4.60
N LEU A 133 29.76 11.12 -5.82
CA LEU A 133 29.30 10.03 -6.68
C LEU A 133 30.45 9.12 -7.12
N ALA A 134 31.60 9.67 -7.48
CA ALA A 134 32.77 8.89 -7.87
C ALA A 134 33.29 8.03 -6.70
N GLN A 135 33.35 8.59 -5.49
CA GLN A 135 33.73 7.87 -4.28
C GLN A 135 32.75 6.73 -4.00
N LEU A 136 31.45 7.01 -4.02
CA LEU A 136 30.41 6.00 -3.80
C LEU A 136 30.36 4.95 -4.92
N ALA A 137 30.69 5.29 -6.16
CA ALA A 137 30.71 4.35 -7.29
C ALA A 137 31.84 3.32 -7.15
N SER A 138 32.99 3.74 -6.62
CA SER A 138 34.20 2.92 -6.50
C SER A 138 34.08 1.76 -5.50
N ASP A 139 33.24 1.88 -4.48
CA ASP A 139 32.98 0.85 -3.48
C ASP A 139 31.49 0.46 -3.48
N PRO A 140 31.12 -0.82 -3.71
CA PRO A 140 29.73 -1.29 -3.60
C PRO A 140 29.12 -1.06 -2.22
N GLY A 141 29.94 -0.80 -1.21
CA GLY A 141 29.54 -0.54 0.16
C GLY A 141 29.19 -1.82 0.92
N PRO A 142 29.03 -1.71 2.25
CA PRO A 142 28.72 -2.86 3.09
C PRO A 142 27.30 -3.38 2.83
N ARG A 143 27.11 -4.68 3.10
CA ARG A 143 25.80 -5.35 3.05
C ARG A 143 24.95 -4.94 4.24
N LEU A 144 23.62 -5.03 4.11
CA LEU A 144 22.69 -4.69 5.19
C LEU A 144 23.01 -5.46 6.49
N GLU A 145 23.30 -6.75 6.38
CA GLU A 145 23.59 -7.65 7.51
C GLU A 145 24.80 -7.16 8.30
N SER A 146 25.87 -6.72 7.62
CA SER A 146 27.06 -6.18 8.28
C SER A 146 26.79 -4.88 9.03
N ARG A 147 25.79 -4.10 8.61
CA ARG A 147 25.35 -2.89 9.31
C ARG A 147 24.45 -3.21 10.51
N LEU A 148 23.62 -4.23 10.39
CA LEU A 148 22.75 -4.70 11.48
C LEU A 148 23.54 -5.35 12.62
N LEU A 149 24.63 -6.06 12.30
CA LEU A 149 25.52 -6.71 13.26
C LEU A 149 26.47 -5.75 14.01
N GLY A 150 26.63 -4.51 13.52
CA GLY A 150 27.64 -3.58 14.01
C GLY A 150 29.07 -3.97 13.56
N SER A 151 30.01 -3.03 13.66
CA SER A 151 31.38 -3.13 13.11
C SER A 151 32.31 -4.16 13.79
N GLY A 152 31.77 -5.12 14.57
CA GLY A 152 32.56 -6.08 15.35
C GLY A 152 32.19 -7.56 15.16
N ALA A 153 31.10 -7.89 14.45
CA ALA A 153 30.64 -9.27 14.29
C ALA A 153 30.84 -9.75 12.85
N SER A 154 32.11 -9.97 12.49
CA SER A 154 32.50 -10.65 11.26
C SER A 154 32.33 -12.18 11.45
N GLU A 155 31.72 -12.83 10.47
CA GLU A 155 31.75 -14.28 10.18
C GLU A 155 30.74 -15.27 10.80
N ALA A 156 29.83 -14.89 11.70
CA ALA A 156 28.82 -15.83 12.22
C ALA A 156 27.39 -15.49 11.79
N HIS A 157 26.91 -16.06 10.67
CA HIS A 157 25.49 -16.02 10.26
C HIS A 157 24.52 -16.56 11.35
N GLY A 158 25.02 -17.22 12.39
CA GLY A 158 24.24 -17.76 13.51
C GLY A 158 23.70 -16.75 14.53
N LEU A 159 24.15 -15.48 14.52
CA LEU A 159 23.83 -14.47 15.55
C LEU A 159 22.95 -13.30 15.04
N LEU A 160 22.58 -13.27 13.76
CA LEU A 160 21.84 -12.15 13.19
C LEU A 160 20.45 -11.98 13.83
N TRP A 161 19.72 -13.08 14.00
CA TRP A 161 18.42 -13.05 14.71
C TRP A 161 18.56 -12.58 16.17
N GLN A 162 19.68 -12.85 16.86
CA GLN A 162 19.91 -12.37 18.22
C GLN A 162 20.13 -10.84 18.23
N SER A 163 20.89 -10.33 17.27
CA SER A 163 21.10 -8.89 17.12
C SER A 163 19.79 -8.16 16.81
N ILE A 164 18.92 -8.77 15.99
CA ILE A 164 17.55 -8.28 15.74
C ILE A 164 16.73 -8.26 17.03
N VAL A 165 16.76 -9.34 17.83
CA VAL A 165 16.09 -9.38 19.14
C VAL A 165 16.61 -8.29 20.07
N HIS A 166 17.93 -8.07 20.13
CA HIS A 166 18.51 -6.98 20.92
C HIS A 166 18.02 -5.61 20.46
N ALA A 167 17.97 -5.37 19.15
CA ALA A 167 17.43 -4.13 18.59
C ALA A 167 15.94 -3.94 18.96
N TRP A 168 15.15 -5.01 18.91
CA TRP A 168 13.73 -4.96 19.27
C TRP A 168 13.50 -4.70 20.76
N LEU A 169 14.31 -5.28 21.64
CA LEU A 169 14.24 -5.02 23.08
C LEU A 169 14.66 -3.58 23.42
N ALA A 170 15.56 -2.97 22.64
CA ALA A 170 15.96 -1.57 22.78
C ALA A 170 15.02 -0.57 22.09
N ALA A 171 14.07 -1.03 21.27
CA ALA A 171 13.19 -0.15 20.50
C ALA A 171 12.18 0.59 21.39
N SER A 172 12.12 1.92 21.26
CA SER A 172 11.32 2.79 22.13
C SER A 172 9.99 3.27 21.53
N GLY A 173 9.47 2.63 20.46
CA GLY A 173 8.18 2.91 19.80
C GLY A 173 8.02 4.29 19.14
N LYS A 174 8.79 5.29 19.58
CA LYS A 174 8.77 6.69 19.11
C LYS A 174 9.60 6.89 17.85
N THR A 175 10.60 6.03 17.64
CA THR A 175 11.51 6.05 16.49
C THR A 175 11.41 4.74 15.72
N ALA A 176 11.57 4.80 14.41
CA ALA A 176 11.72 3.64 13.53
C ALA A 176 12.94 3.85 12.62
N PRO A 177 14.17 3.83 13.18
CA PRO A 177 15.37 4.04 12.41
C PRO A 177 15.61 2.86 11.47
N ALA A 178 15.89 3.14 10.21
CA ALA A 178 16.24 2.14 9.20
C ALA A 178 17.53 2.53 8.50
N ILE A 179 18.52 1.64 8.52
CA ILE A 179 19.76 1.80 7.77
C ILE A 179 19.47 1.43 6.31
N ILE A 180 19.47 2.41 5.42
CA ILE A 180 19.14 2.20 4.00
C ILE A 180 20.37 2.18 3.09
N GLY A 181 21.51 2.70 3.57
CA GLY A 181 22.68 2.87 2.73
C GLY A 181 23.92 3.37 3.47
N ALA A 182 24.92 3.76 2.69
CA ALA A 182 26.15 4.41 3.13
C ALA A 182 26.32 5.78 2.44
N ARG A 183 26.86 6.73 3.20
CA ARG A 183 27.27 8.05 2.72
C ARG A 183 28.68 7.97 2.09
N PRO A 184 29.15 9.01 1.36
CA PRO A 184 30.50 9.01 0.78
C PRO A 184 31.61 8.74 1.81
N ASP A 185 31.42 9.21 3.05
CA ASP A 185 32.31 8.97 4.19
C ASP A 185 32.17 7.59 4.85
N HIS A 186 31.49 6.65 4.20
CA HIS A 186 31.18 5.29 4.66
C HIS A 186 30.37 5.23 5.98
N ARG A 187 29.84 6.34 6.49
CA ARG A 187 28.90 6.30 7.62
C ARG A 187 27.54 5.76 7.16
N PRO A 188 26.80 5.05 8.04
CA PRO A 188 25.48 4.56 7.69
C PRO A 188 24.52 5.73 7.45
N LEU A 189 23.75 5.63 6.38
CA LEU A 189 22.59 6.47 6.14
C LEU A 189 21.39 5.85 6.83
N VAL A 190 20.89 6.54 7.86
CA VAL A 190 19.71 6.13 8.62
C VAL A 190 18.56 7.06 8.25
N ILE A 191 17.39 6.49 7.96
CA ILE A 191 16.13 7.22 7.88
C ILE A 191 15.28 6.83 9.08
N ASP A 192 14.82 7.83 9.82
CA ASP A 192 13.83 7.68 10.88
C ASP A 192 12.51 8.33 10.44
N LEU A 193 11.56 7.52 9.96
CA LEU A 193 10.27 7.97 9.40
C LEU A 193 9.47 9.01 10.24
N PRO A 194 9.38 8.94 11.59
CA PRO A 194 8.65 9.95 12.35
C PRO A 194 9.39 11.29 12.43
N ARG A 195 10.72 11.30 12.33
CA ARG A 195 11.55 12.50 12.46
C ARG A 195 11.85 13.15 11.13
N ASP A 196 12.19 12.33 10.13
CA ASP A 196 12.78 12.77 8.88
C ASP A 196 11.74 13.10 7.80
N GLY A 197 10.51 12.62 7.96
CA GLY A 197 9.41 12.86 7.04
C GLY A 197 8.43 11.69 7.07
N PRO A 198 7.19 11.90 7.55
CA PRO A 198 6.24 10.81 7.74
C PRO A 198 5.83 10.15 6.42
N HIS A 199 5.96 10.85 5.30
CA HIS A 199 5.69 10.31 3.99
C HIS A 199 6.90 10.56 3.10
N ALA A 200 7.18 9.61 2.21
CA ALA A 200 8.33 9.61 1.34
C ALA A 200 7.90 9.48 -0.12
N LEU A 201 8.61 10.18 -1.00
CA LEU A 201 8.50 10.04 -2.44
C LEU A 201 9.80 9.46 -2.99
N VAL A 202 9.72 8.30 -3.63
CA VAL A 202 10.86 7.59 -4.20
C VAL A 202 10.77 7.63 -5.72
N ALA A 203 11.76 8.24 -6.37
CA ALA A 203 11.87 8.32 -7.82
C ALA A 203 13.05 7.47 -8.33
N GLY A 204 12.86 6.79 -9.45
CA GLY A 204 13.96 6.07 -10.09
C GLY A 204 13.52 5.34 -11.35
N THR A 205 14.30 5.47 -12.41
CA THR A 205 14.04 4.78 -13.69
C THR A 205 14.30 3.28 -13.59
N THR A 206 13.79 2.49 -14.53
CA THR A 206 14.10 1.04 -14.61
C THR A 206 15.61 0.80 -14.59
N GLY A 207 16.04 -0.18 -13.79
CA GLY A 207 17.45 -0.52 -13.61
C GLY A 207 18.24 0.43 -12.70
N SER A 208 17.60 1.43 -12.07
CA SER A 208 18.27 2.32 -11.08
C SER A 208 18.50 1.66 -9.72
N GLY A 209 17.90 0.50 -9.46
CA GLY A 209 17.95 -0.17 -8.16
C GLY A 209 16.75 0.10 -7.24
N LYS A 210 15.67 0.76 -7.73
CA LYS A 210 14.46 1.08 -6.95
C LYS A 210 13.90 -0.11 -6.16
N SER A 211 13.68 -1.26 -6.80
CA SER A 211 13.14 -2.45 -6.13
C SER A 211 14.06 -2.96 -5.00
N VAL A 212 15.37 -3.00 -5.25
CA VAL A 212 16.38 -3.41 -4.26
C VAL A 212 16.43 -2.42 -3.10
N PHE A 213 16.32 -1.12 -3.38
CA PHE A 213 16.23 -0.09 -2.36
C PHE A 213 14.99 -0.25 -1.48
N LEU A 214 13.80 -0.44 -2.07
CA LEU A 214 12.56 -0.66 -1.31
C LEU A 214 12.61 -1.92 -0.46
N GLN A 215 13.15 -3.01 -1.02
CA GLN A 215 13.38 -4.25 -0.28
C GLN A 215 14.33 -4.04 0.91
N THR A 216 15.45 -3.36 0.67
CA THR A 216 16.45 -3.03 1.71
C THR A 216 15.81 -2.20 2.82
N TRP A 217 15.03 -1.18 2.46
CA TRP A 217 14.39 -0.31 3.44
C TRP A 217 13.36 -1.06 4.29
N CYS A 218 12.52 -1.88 3.67
CA CYS A 218 11.54 -2.70 4.40
C CYS A 218 12.22 -3.72 5.34
N LEU A 219 13.28 -4.38 4.87
CA LEU A 219 14.04 -5.32 5.70
C LEU A 219 14.76 -4.63 6.85
N ALA A 220 15.34 -3.44 6.61
CA ALA A 220 15.98 -2.64 7.64
C ALA A 220 14.98 -2.18 8.72
N LEU A 221 13.77 -1.76 8.33
CA LEU A 221 12.68 -1.43 9.24
C LEU A 221 12.22 -2.64 10.07
N ALA A 222 12.02 -3.79 9.42
CA ALA A 222 11.59 -5.03 10.09
C ALA A 222 12.67 -5.58 11.04
N ALA A 223 13.95 -5.39 10.71
CA ALA A 223 15.07 -5.77 11.57
C ALA A 223 15.23 -4.82 12.77
N SER A 224 14.84 -3.54 12.66
CA SER A 224 15.01 -2.56 13.73
C SER A 224 13.81 -2.44 14.67
N GLN A 225 12.60 -2.83 14.24
CA GLN A 225 11.37 -2.74 15.03
C GLN A 225 10.65 -4.08 15.09
N PRO A 226 10.09 -4.48 16.25
CA PRO A 226 9.31 -5.70 16.36
C PRO A 226 7.90 -5.55 15.71
N PRO A 227 7.23 -6.66 15.35
CA PRO A 227 5.96 -6.65 14.62
C PRO A 227 4.76 -6.11 15.43
N ASP A 228 4.87 -6.03 16.74
CA ASP A 228 3.89 -5.35 17.61
C ASP A 228 4.06 -3.81 17.61
N ARG A 229 5.16 -3.29 17.06
CA ARG A 229 5.46 -1.86 16.95
C ARG A 229 5.49 -1.35 15.52
N LEU A 230 5.67 -2.22 14.53
CA LEU A 230 5.73 -1.86 13.11
C LEU A 230 4.98 -2.90 12.25
N ASN A 231 4.09 -2.40 11.42
CA ASN A 231 3.35 -3.14 10.40
C ASN A 231 3.67 -2.60 9.01
N LEU A 232 3.70 -3.49 8.02
CA LEU A 232 3.94 -3.16 6.61
C LEU A 232 2.70 -3.49 5.76
N VAL A 233 2.35 -2.58 4.85
CA VAL A 233 1.40 -2.83 3.75
C VAL A 233 2.13 -2.60 2.45
N LEU A 234 2.16 -3.60 1.59
CA LEU A 234 2.95 -3.61 0.37
C LEU A 234 2.03 -3.69 -0.85
N LEU A 235 2.10 -2.71 -1.74
CA LEU A 235 1.30 -2.67 -2.97
C LEU A 235 2.26 -2.60 -4.17
N ASP A 236 2.32 -3.66 -4.97
CA ASP A 236 3.15 -3.75 -6.19
C ASP A 236 2.26 -3.79 -7.44
N PHE A 237 2.28 -2.70 -8.20
CA PHE A 237 1.44 -2.53 -9.39
C PHE A 237 1.99 -3.22 -10.65
N LYS A 238 3.28 -3.59 -10.68
CA LYS A 238 3.95 -4.10 -11.88
C LYS A 238 4.53 -5.51 -11.69
N GLY A 239 4.56 -6.01 -10.45
CA GLY A 239 5.15 -7.32 -10.12
C GLY A 239 6.66 -7.32 -10.05
N GLY A 240 7.29 -6.14 -10.00
CA GLY A 240 8.74 -5.96 -10.14
C GLY A 240 9.44 -5.50 -8.85
N ALA A 241 8.71 -5.26 -7.76
CA ALA A 241 9.28 -4.72 -6.52
C ALA A 241 9.94 -5.80 -5.65
N GLY A 242 9.65 -7.08 -5.91
CA GLY A 242 10.13 -8.19 -5.07
C GLY A 242 9.39 -8.33 -3.73
N PHE A 243 8.23 -7.67 -3.59
CA PHE A 243 7.43 -7.68 -2.35
C PHE A 243 6.85 -9.06 -2.00
N GLY A 244 6.80 -10.00 -2.94
CA GLY A 244 6.39 -11.39 -2.67
C GLY A 244 7.24 -12.05 -1.58
N LEU A 245 8.53 -11.73 -1.50
CA LEU A 245 9.38 -12.22 -0.41
C LEU A 245 9.02 -11.58 0.94
N LEU A 246 8.79 -10.26 0.93
CA LEU A 246 8.47 -9.48 2.12
C LEU A 246 7.08 -9.81 2.69
N ALA A 247 6.18 -10.39 1.87
CA ALA A 247 4.89 -10.89 2.32
C ALA A 247 5.01 -11.96 3.44
N ARG A 248 6.16 -12.63 3.55
CA ARG A 248 6.47 -13.63 4.59
C ARG A 248 6.90 -13.01 5.92
N LEU A 249 7.20 -11.71 5.97
CA LEU A 249 7.61 -11.06 7.21
C LEU A 249 6.46 -11.05 8.24
N PRO A 250 6.74 -11.22 9.53
CA PRO A 250 5.73 -11.16 10.57
C PRO A 250 5.11 -9.76 10.73
N HIS A 251 5.76 -8.73 10.18
CA HIS A 251 5.28 -7.34 10.15
C HIS A 251 4.24 -7.09 9.05
N THR A 252 4.17 -7.94 8.02
CA THR A 252 3.34 -7.65 6.85
C THR A 252 1.88 -7.97 7.13
N VAL A 253 1.04 -6.94 7.22
CA VAL A 253 -0.41 -7.05 7.46
C VAL A 253 -1.24 -7.04 6.18
N GLY A 254 -0.60 -6.80 5.04
CA GLY A 254 -1.25 -6.83 3.73
C GLY A 254 -0.23 -6.73 2.60
N CYS A 255 -0.40 -7.55 1.57
CA CYS A 255 0.45 -7.52 0.38
C CYS A 255 -0.42 -7.75 -0.85
N VAL A 256 -0.33 -6.85 -1.83
CA VAL A 256 -0.94 -7.01 -3.16
C VAL A 256 0.19 -7.04 -4.17
N THR A 257 0.36 -8.18 -4.83
CA THR A 257 1.35 -8.37 -5.90
C THR A 257 0.63 -8.55 -7.24
N ASN A 258 1.25 -8.10 -8.34
CA ASN A 258 0.73 -8.24 -9.70
C ASN A 258 -0.70 -7.70 -9.88
N LEU A 259 -0.98 -6.58 -9.20
CA LEU A 259 -2.28 -5.94 -9.00
C LEU A 259 -3.52 -6.64 -9.57
N ASP A 260 -4.16 -7.45 -8.74
CA ASP A 260 -5.59 -7.71 -8.86
C ASP A 260 -6.35 -6.45 -8.39
N LEU A 261 -7.11 -5.82 -9.29
CA LEU A 261 -7.84 -4.58 -9.01
C LEU A 261 -8.75 -4.72 -7.78
N ASP A 262 -9.40 -5.87 -7.63
CA ASP A 262 -10.30 -6.13 -6.51
C ASP A 262 -9.53 -6.16 -5.18
N GLN A 263 -8.33 -6.72 -5.17
CA GLN A 263 -7.46 -6.74 -3.98
C GLN A 263 -6.89 -5.36 -3.68
N ALA A 264 -6.54 -4.57 -4.69
CA ALA A 264 -6.06 -3.20 -4.50
C ALA A 264 -7.15 -2.30 -3.91
N VAL A 265 -8.37 -2.34 -4.45
CA VAL A 265 -9.54 -1.62 -3.91
C VAL A 265 -9.78 -2.02 -2.46
N ARG A 266 -9.74 -3.32 -2.18
CA ARG A 266 -9.88 -3.87 -0.83
C ARG A 266 -8.81 -3.33 0.13
N ALA A 267 -7.55 -3.33 -0.30
CA ALA A 267 -6.44 -2.81 0.50
C ALA A 267 -6.60 -1.32 0.80
N LEU A 268 -6.98 -0.51 -0.20
CA LEU A 268 -7.21 0.93 -0.03
C LEU A 268 -8.40 1.22 0.90
N ASN A 269 -9.47 0.43 0.83
CA ASN A 269 -10.59 0.49 1.76
C ASN A 269 -10.16 0.10 3.18
N GLY A 270 -9.32 -0.92 3.33
CA GLY A 270 -8.74 -1.32 4.61
C GLY A 270 -7.88 -0.22 5.23
N LEU A 271 -7.04 0.43 4.43
CA LEU A 271 -6.24 1.58 4.87
C LEU A 271 -7.11 2.74 5.36
N GLN A 272 -8.21 3.04 4.65
CA GLN A 272 -9.15 4.07 5.08
C GLN A 272 -9.81 3.69 6.43
N ARG A 273 -10.29 2.46 6.57
CA ARG A 273 -10.89 1.98 7.84
C ARG A 273 -9.91 2.06 8.99
N GLU A 274 -8.63 1.75 8.75
CA GLU A 274 -7.59 1.85 9.76
C GLU A 274 -7.28 3.31 10.14
N LEU A 275 -7.26 4.23 9.16
CA LEU A 275 -7.14 5.67 9.43
C LEU A 275 -8.27 6.15 10.36
N GLU A 276 -9.52 5.82 10.03
CA GLU A 276 -10.69 6.18 10.84
C GLU A 276 -10.65 5.53 12.24
N ARG A 277 -10.22 4.27 12.32
CA ARG A 277 -10.07 3.57 13.61
C ARG A 277 -9.06 4.29 14.51
N ARG A 278 -7.92 4.70 13.96
CA ARG A 278 -6.88 5.41 14.73
C ARG A 278 -7.31 6.81 15.14
N GLN A 279 -8.03 7.55 14.29
CA GLN A 279 -8.64 8.83 14.68
C GLN A 279 -9.55 8.66 15.90
N ARG A 280 -10.42 7.63 15.89
CA ARG A 280 -11.30 7.33 17.03
C ARG A 280 -10.52 6.94 18.28
N LEU A 281 -9.40 6.22 18.15
CA LEU A 281 -8.54 5.87 19.29
C LEU A 281 -7.91 7.09 19.94
N VAL A 282 -7.30 7.96 19.13
CA VAL A 282 -6.64 9.20 19.57
C VAL A 282 -7.66 10.12 20.24
N ALA A 283 -8.84 10.30 19.63
CA ALA A 283 -9.94 11.07 20.21
C ALA A 283 -10.43 10.50 21.55
N ARG A 284 -10.58 9.18 21.67
CA ARG A 284 -10.98 8.52 22.94
C ARG A 284 -9.93 8.64 24.03
N ALA A 285 -8.65 8.64 23.67
CA ALA A 285 -7.55 8.84 24.59
C ALA A 285 -7.37 10.32 24.99
N GLY A 286 -8.04 11.26 24.32
CA GLY A 286 -7.92 12.70 24.59
C GLY A 286 -6.54 13.27 24.23
N VAL A 287 -5.82 12.63 23.31
CA VAL A 287 -4.50 13.08 22.83
C VAL A 287 -4.59 13.49 21.37
N GLU A 288 -3.55 14.18 20.87
CA GLU A 288 -3.49 14.62 19.46
C GLU A 288 -2.70 13.65 18.56
N ASP A 289 -1.81 12.84 19.15
CA ASP A 289 -0.92 11.92 18.43
C ASP A 289 -0.94 10.54 19.09
N THR A 290 -0.97 9.49 18.27
CA THR A 290 -0.77 8.11 18.72
C THR A 290 0.48 7.92 19.58
N ALA A 291 1.58 8.62 19.29
CA ALA A 291 2.83 8.52 20.05
C ALA A 291 2.71 9.00 21.52
N LEU A 292 1.64 9.72 21.87
CA LEU A 292 1.33 10.18 23.23
C LEU A 292 0.44 9.19 24.00
N MET A 293 -0.09 8.16 23.34
CA MET A 293 -0.89 7.13 23.98
C MET A 293 -0.02 6.23 24.88
N SER A 294 -0.62 5.69 25.94
CA SER A 294 0.03 4.70 26.81
C SER A 294 0.32 3.38 26.07
N ASP A 295 -0.62 2.96 25.23
CA ASP A 295 -0.49 1.80 24.35
C ASP A 295 -0.80 2.18 22.89
N PRO A 296 0.19 2.73 22.16
CA PRO A 296 -0.01 3.15 20.78
C PRO A 296 -0.16 1.95 19.85
N PRO A 297 -1.05 2.02 18.83
CA PRO A 297 -1.07 0.99 17.80
C PRO A 297 0.27 0.94 17.05
N ALA A 298 0.65 -0.25 16.57
CA ALA A 298 1.83 -0.43 15.74
C ALA A 298 1.85 0.58 14.57
N ARG A 299 3.00 1.19 14.31
CA ARG A 299 3.19 2.07 13.16
C ARG A 299 2.90 1.33 11.86
N LEU A 300 2.15 1.93 10.96
CA LEU A 300 1.84 1.34 9.66
C LEU A 300 2.63 2.04 8.56
N VAL A 301 3.51 1.32 7.88
CA VAL A 301 4.22 1.83 6.70
C VAL A 301 3.57 1.23 5.45
N VAL A 302 2.97 2.08 4.64
CA VAL A 302 2.33 1.72 3.37
C VAL A 302 3.32 2.01 2.25
N VAL A 303 3.78 0.98 1.57
CA VAL A 303 4.71 1.09 0.44
C VAL A 303 3.95 0.79 -0.84
N ILE A 304 3.88 1.79 -1.71
CA ILE A 304 3.24 1.69 -3.02
C ILE A 304 4.33 1.76 -4.07
N ASP A 305 4.61 0.63 -4.72
CA ASP A 305 5.48 0.62 -5.89
C ASP A 305 4.68 0.92 -7.15
N GLU A 306 5.18 1.88 -7.92
CA GLU A 306 4.56 2.36 -9.15
C GLU A 306 3.20 3.03 -8.98
N PHE A 307 3.21 4.07 -8.16
CA PHE A 307 2.09 4.96 -7.85
C PHE A 307 1.38 5.54 -9.09
N GLN A 308 2.11 5.73 -10.21
CA GLN A 308 1.52 6.15 -11.48
C GLN A 308 0.44 5.17 -11.97
N ALA A 309 0.69 3.86 -11.87
CA ALA A 309 -0.27 2.84 -12.29
C ALA A 309 -1.52 2.87 -11.41
N LEU A 310 -1.36 3.08 -10.10
CA LEU A 310 -2.48 3.24 -9.17
C LEU A 310 -3.39 4.40 -9.56
N ARG A 311 -2.80 5.55 -9.89
CA ARG A 311 -3.55 6.74 -10.31
C ARG A 311 -4.33 6.52 -11.61
N GLN A 312 -3.77 5.75 -12.54
CA GLN A 312 -4.44 5.46 -13.82
C GLN A 312 -5.57 4.45 -13.65
N LEU A 313 -5.38 3.44 -12.81
CA LEU A 313 -6.33 2.33 -12.64
C LEU A 313 -7.44 2.63 -11.62
N LEU A 314 -7.13 3.38 -10.57
CA LEU A 314 -8.03 3.65 -9.43
C LEU A 314 -8.04 5.15 -9.06
N PRO A 315 -8.40 6.06 -9.98
CA PRO A 315 -8.37 7.50 -9.74
C PRO A 315 -9.25 7.94 -8.56
N ASP A 316 -10.43 7.33 -8.40
CA ASP A 316 -11.41 7.64 -7.35
C ASP A 316 -10.89 7.35 -5.92
N TYR A 317 -9.81 6.58 -5.80
CA TYR A 317 -9.22 6.19 -4.51
C TYR A 317 -8.03 7.07 -4.12
N LEU A 318 -7.60 8.00 -4.97
CA LEU A 318 -6.47 8.91 -4.67
C LEU A 318 -6.79 9.88 -3.52
N ASP A 319 -8.06 10.26 -3.37
CA ASP A 319 -8.49 11.13 -2.27
C ASP A 319 -8.26 10.45 -0.91
N LYS A 320 -8.44 9.13 -0.85
CA LYS A 320 -8.18 8.33 0.37
C LYS A 320 -6.70 8.35 0.76
N LEU A 321 -5.81 8.26 -0.23
CA LEU A 321 -4.36 8.34 -0.01
C LEU A 321 -3.92 9.75 0.32
N THR A 322 -4.57 10.76 -0.25
CA THR A 322 -4.32 12.17 0.08
C THR A 322 -4.73 12.45 1.53
N ALA A 323 -5.86 11.92 1.99
CA ALA A 323 -6.26 11.98 3.39
C ALA A 323 -5.23 11.31 4.31
N LEU A 324 -4.74 10.11 3.94
CA LEU A 324 -3.67 9.42 4.66
C LEU A 324 -2.38 10.26 4.70
N ALA A 325 -1.95 10.87 3.59
CA ALA A 325 -0.76 11.73 3.56
C ALA A 325 -0.92 12.99 4.43
N SER A 326 -2.14 13.52 4.56
CA SER A 326 -2.38 14.72 5.37
C SER A 326 -2.46 14.43 6.89
N GLN A 327 -3.06 13.30 7.28
CA GLN A 327 -3.39 13.01 8.69
C GLN A 327 -2.51 11.89 9.28
N GLY A 328 -1.90 11.08 8.42
CA GLY A 328 -1.20 9.85 8.78
C GLY A 328 -0.04 10.06 9.75
N ARG A 329 0.64 11.21 9.68
CA ARG A 329 1.73 11.57 10.61
C ARG A 329 1.34 11.37 12.08
N SER A 330 0.27 12.03 12.51
CA SER A 330 -0.23 12.00 13.91
C SER A 330 -0.84 10.64 14.30
N LEU A 331 -1.20 9.84 13.29
CA LEU A 331 -1.83 8.53 13.47
C LEU A 331 -0.81 7.38 13.36
N GLY A 332 0.48 7.68 13.21
CA GLY A 332 1.52 6.68 13.01
C GLY A 332 1.33 5.85 11.73
N MET A 333 0.77 6.46 10.69
CA MET A 333 0.61 5.88 9.35
C MET A 333 1.48 6.63 8.35
N ASN A 334 2.44 5.94 7.75
CA ASN A 334 3.43 6.49 6.84
C ASN A 334 3.19 5.98 5.42
N LEU A 335 3.44 6.82 4.41
CA LEU A 335 3.22 6.49 3.00
C LEU A 335 4.53 6.65 2.25
N VAL A 336 4.99 5.58 1.62
CA VAL A 336 6.14 5.57 0.71
C VAL A 336 5.58 5.37 -0.70
N ALA A 337 5.46 6.45 -1.45
CA ALA A 337 4.99 6.43 -2.82
C ALA A 337 6.19 6.36 -3.77
N CYS A 338 6.23 5.34 -4.63
CA CYS A 338 7.35 5.12 -5.53
C CYS A 338 6.89 5.26 -6.98
N THR A 339 7.69 5.89 -7.83
CA THR A 339 7.35 6.09 -9.23
C THR A 339 8.58 6.10 -10.14
N GLN A 340 8.43 5.61 -11.37
CA GLN A 340 9.44 5.81 -12.42
C GLN A 340 9.39 7.21 -13.03
N GLN A 341 8.26 7.91 -12.90
CA GLN A 341 8.05 9.27 -13.42
C GLN A 341 7.44 10.15 -12.32
N THR A 342 8.12 11.20 -11.88
CA THR A 342 7.60 12.09 -10.83
C THR A 342 6.57 13.09 -11.37
N MET A 343 6.77 13.54 -12.61
CA MET A 343 6.04 14.66 -13.20
C MET A 343 4.55 14.43 -13.23
N GLY A 344 3.84 15.28 -12.48
CA GLY A 344 2.40 15.34 -12.46
C GLY A 344 1.72 14.07 -11.94
N GLN A 345 2.44 13.14 -11.29
CA GLN A 345 1.87 11.88 -10.78
C GLN A 345 1.31 12.01 -9.37
N VAL A 346 1.94 12.82 -8.52
CA VAL A 346 1.51 13.10 -7.14
C VAL A 346 0.79 14.44 -7.09
N SER A 347 -0.33 14.52 -6.37
CA SER A 347 -1.06 15.78 -6.19
C SER A 347 -0.23 16.79 -5.40
N ALA A 348 -0.39 18.09 -5.65
CA ALA A 348 0.33 19.13 -4.92
C ALA A 348 0.11 19.04 -3.40
N GLN A 349 -1.11 18.65 -2.97
CA GLN A 349 -1.46 18.46 -1.57
C GLN A 349 -0.75 17.26 -0.94
N MET A 350 -0.65 16.13 -1.64
CA MET A 350 0.09 14.97 -1.15
C MET A 350 1.58 15.28 -1.06
N ARG A 351 2.12 15.96 -2.07
CA ARG A 351 3.51 16.40 -2.14
C ARG A 351 3.88 17.36 -1.00
N ALA A 352 2.98 18.28 -0.63
CA ALA A 352 3.18 19.20 0.49
C ALA A 352 3.34 18.48 1.85
N ASN A 353 2.89 17.23 1.95
CA ASN A 353 3.03 16.40 3.15
C ASN A 353 4.15 15.33 3.02
N MET A 354 4.82 15.25 1.87
CA MET A 354 5.91 14.30 1.58
C MET A 354 7.27 15.01 1.60
N ASN A 355 7.79 15.22 2.81
CA ASN A 355 9.05 15.97 3.01
C ASN A 355 10.31 15.15 2.71
N LEU A 356 10.20 13.82 2.66
CA LEU A 356 11.31 12.91 2.42
C LEU A 356 11.38 12.54 0.93
N GLY A 357 12.33 13.13 0.21
CA GLY A 357 12.57 12.86 -1.21
C GLY A 357 13.74 11.91 -1.42
N ILE A 358 13.54 10.81 -2.14
CA ILE A 358 14.61 9.87 -2.48
C ILE A 358 14.65 9.71 -3.99
N CYS A 359 15.73 10.18 -4.61
CA CYS A 359 15.89 10.10 -6.06
C CYS A 359 17.08 9.20 -6.39
N LEU A 360 16.79 8.01 -6.90
CA LEU A 360 17.77 7.19 -7.61
C LEU A 360 17.96 7.76 -9.03
N ARG A 361 18.73 7.07 -9.86
CA ARG A 361 18.99 7.49 -11.24
C ARG A 361 17.69 7.76 -12.03
N VAL A 362 17.55 9.01 -12.49
CA VAL A 362 16.50 9.46 -13.41
C VAL A 362 17.11 9.91 -14.73
N ARG A 363 16.31 9.94 -15.80
CA ARG A 363 16.77 10.37 -17.14
C ARG A 363 16.51 11.85 -17.40
N ASP A 364 15.43 12.38 -16.83
CA ASP A 364 14.99 13.75 -17.06
C ASP A 364 15.46 14.66 -15.91
N PRO A 365 16.23 15.72 -16.19
CA PRO A 365 16.69 16.65 -15.16
C PRO A 365 15.54 17.39 -14.47
N LEU A 366 14.38 17.54 -15.13
CA LEU A 366 13.21 18.13 -14.49
C LEU A 366 12.72 17.26 -13.33
N GLN A 367 12.72 15.92 -13.47
CA GLN A 367 12.29 15.01 -12.40
C GLN A 367 13.18 15.14 -11.15
N SER A 368 14.50 15.20 -11.38
CA SER A 368 15.47 15.43 -10.30
C SER A 368 15.24 16.79 -9.63
N LYS A 369 15.07 17.86 -10.42
CA LYS A 369 14.80 19.20 -9.89
C LYS A 369 13.50 19.28 -9.12
N GLU A 370 12.47 18.58 -9.57
CA GLU A 370 11.20 18.49 -8.87
C GLU A 370 11.46 17.91 -7.48
N LEU A 371 12.07 16.73 -7.37
CA LEU A 371 12.19 16.02 -6.09
C LEU A 371 13.27 16.58 -5.15
N LEU A 372 14.41 17.01 -5.70
CA LEU A 372 15.62 17.40 -4.96
C LEU A 372 15.93 18.90 -5.02
N GLY A 373 15.24 19.69 -5.84
CA GLY A 373 15.63 21.07 -6.16
C GLY A 373 16.88 21.20 -7.04
N SER A 374 17.51 20.09 -7.44
CA SER A 374 18.73 20.03 -8.26
C SER A 374 18.64 18.93 -9.32
N SER A 375 19.38 19.05 -10.42
CA SER A 375 19.48 18.02 -11.47
C SER A 375 20.50 16.91 -11.18
N CYS A 376 21.06 16.83 -9.97
CA CYS A 376 22.14 15.90 -9.64
C CYS A 376 21.83 14.41 -9.89
N ALA A 377 20.59 13.96 -9.80
CA ALA A 377 20.25 12.55 -9.98
C ALA A 377 20.35 12.06 -11.44
N THR A 378 20.46 12.95 -12.42
CA THR A 378 20.76 12.58 -13.82
C THR A 378 22.23 12.27 -14.05
N ALA A 379 23.12 12.73 -13.17
CA ALA A 379 24.56 12.49 -13.26
C ALA A 379 24.98 11.08 -12.77
N ILE A 380 24.04 10.32 -12.18
CA ILE A 380 24.30 8.97 -11.69
C ILE A 380 24.55 8.02 -12.87
N ASP A 381 25.69 7.33 -12.85
CA ASP A 381 26.06 6.34 -13.88
C ASP A 381 25.06 5.17 -13.91
N PRO A 382 24.50 4.81 -15.09
CA PRO A 382 23.70 3.60 -15.28
C PRO A 382 24.34 2.30 -14.82
N ALA A 383 25.67 2.19 -14.84
CA ALA A 383 26.40 1.00 -14.38
C ALA A 383 26.44 0.85 -12.84
N CYS A 384 26.01 1.87 -12.10
CA CYS A 384 26.05 1.90 -10.64
C CYS A 384 24.63 1.98 -10.03
N PRO A 385 23.81 0.92 -10.13
CA PRO A 385 22.49 0.88 -9.51
C PRO A 385 22.58 0.96 -7.98
N GLY A 386 21.57 1.56 -7.36
CA GLY A 386 21.52 1.77 -5.91
C GLY A 386 22.17 3.07 -5.44
N LEU A 387 22.87 3.81 -6.30
CA LEU A 387 23.23 5.20 -6.04
C LEU A 387 21.98 6.10 -6.11
N GLY A 388 21.92 7.06 -5.20
CA GLY A 388 20.83 8.02 -5.14
C GLY A 388 21.16 9.23 -4.29
N PHE A 389 20.20 10.15 -4.27
CA PHE A 389 20.21 11.33 -3.42
C PHE A 389 19.02 11.32 -2.48
N LEU A 390 19.27 11.74 -1.25
CA LEU A 390 18.28 11.93 -0.20
C LEU A 390 18.08 13.44 0.02
N GLU A 391 16.83 13.89 -0.04
CA GLU A 391 16.41 15.25 0.29
C GLU A 391 15.50 15.21 1.53
N GLN A 392 15.86 16.01 2.54
CA GLN A 392 15.17 16.14 3.82
C GLN A 392 15.02 17.62 4.23
N GLY A 393 15.03 18.55 3.28
CA GLY A 393 15.02 20.00 3.51
C GLY A 393 16.40 20.60 3.85
N ARG A 394 17.47 19.82 3.67
CA ARG A 394 18.87 20.25 3.90
C ARG A 394 19.71 20.25 2.63
N GLY A 395 19.10 20.02 1.48
CA GLY A 395 19.78 19.80 0.21
C GLY A 395 20.13 18.32 -0.03
N PRO A 396 20.44 17.97 -1.30
CA PRO A 396 20.56 16.59 -1.73
C PRO A 396 21.84 15.96 -1.19
N GLN A 397 21.69 14.84 -0.48
CA GLN A 397 22.80 14.08 0.09
C GLN A 397 22.99 12.78 -0.70
N ALA A 398 24.17 12.61 -1.32
CA ALA A 398 24.50 11.39 -2.06
C ALA A 398 24.58 10.18 -1.11
N PHE A 399 24.10 9.03 -1.58
CA PHE A 399 24.22 7.76 -0.87
C PHE A 399 24.27 6.57 -1.82
N ARG A 400 24.75 5.45 -1.30
CA ARG A 400 24.65 4.14 -1.95
C ARG A 400 23.82 3.20 -1.09
N THR A 401 22.83 2.56 -1.71
CA THR A 401 21.98 1.55 -1.07
C THR A 401 22.83 0.37 -0.60
N CYS A 402 22.56 -0.15 0.60
CA CYS A 402 23.22 -1.32 1.16
C CYS A 402 22.31 -2.56 0.99
N PRO A 403 22.35 -3.29 -0.14
CA PRO A 403 21.48 -4.45 -0.33
C PRO A 403 21.78 -5.56 0.66
N ALA A 404 20.74 -6.33 1.02
CA ALA A 404 20.93 -7.62 1.68
C ALA A 404 21.68 -8.58 0.73
N ALA A 405 22.61 -9.36 1.29
CA ALA A 405 23.35 -10.36 0.53
C ALA A 405 22.42 -11.51 0.11
N ASP A 406 21.61 -11.98 1.05
CA ASP A 406 20.52 -12.92 0.82
C ASP A 406 19.25 -12.42 1.51
N PRO A 407 18.36 -11.72 0.77
CA PRO A 407 17.11 -11.24 1.32
C PRO A 407 16.23 -12.35 1.91
N GLN A 408 16.28 -13.57 1.38
CA GLN A 408 15.47 -14.67 1.87
C GLN A 408 15.98 -15.16 3.23
N ALA A 409 17.28 -15.36 3.36
CA ALA A 409 17.89 -15.70 4.64
C ALA A 409 17.60 -14.62 5.70
N LEU A 410 17.66 -13.34 5.35
CA LEU A 410 17.35 -12.25 6.29
C LEU A 410 15.88 -12.29 6.76
N VAL A 411 14.93 -12.56 5.86
CA VAL A 411 13.52 -12.78 6.25
C VAL A 411 13.39 -13.94 7.23
N GLU A 412 14.10 -15.04 7.00
CA GLU A 412 14.08 -16.20 7.89
C GLU A 412 14.66 -15.89 9.27
N GLN A 413 15.72 -15.06 9.35
CA GLN A 413 16.26 -14.59 10.63
C GLN A 413 15.26 -13.69 11.38
N ILE A 414 14.52 -12.82 10.67
CA ILE A 414 13.47 -11.97 11.27
C ILE A 414 12.32 -12.84 11.80
N ILE A 415 11.87 -13.85 11.03
CA ILE A 415 10.84 -14.80 11.48
C ILE A 415 11.31 -15.56 12.72
N LYS A 416 12.58 -15.98 12.75
CA LYS A 416 13.17 -16.65 13.92
C LYS A 416 13.19 -15.75 15.16
N ALA A 417 13.58 -14.48 15.01
CA ALA A 417 13.52 -13.48 16.08
C ALA A 417 12.08 -13.29 16.60
N SER A 418 11.10 -13.18 15.70
CA SER A 418 9.68 -13.04 16.06
C SER A 418 9.15 -14.23 16.85
N ARG A 419 9.51 -15.46 16.44
CA ARG A 419 9.15 -16.68 17.17
C ARG A 419 9.80 -16.73 18.55
N PHE A 420 11.07 -16.31 18.65
CA PHE A 420 11.79 -16.28 19.93
C PHE A 420 11.16 -15.29 20.92
N CYS A 421 10.79 -14.09 20.47
CA CYS A 421 10.10 -13.10 21.31
C CYS A 421 8.63 -13.46 21.61
N GLY A 422 8.10 -14.56 21.06
CA GLY A 422 6.70 -14.92 21.22
C GLY A 422 5.72 -13.91 20.62
N SER A 423 6.17 -13.12 19.64
CA SER A 423 5.34 -12.09 19.01
C SER A 423 4.16 -12.75 18.29
N ARG A 424 2.95 -12.24 18.52
CA ARG A 424 1.78 -12.69 17.79
C ARG A 424 1.74 -11.97 16.44
N PRO A 425 1.54 -12.67 15.32
CA PRO A 425 1.36 -12.00 14.04
C PRO A 425 0.16 -11.06 14.14
N PRO A 426 0.30 -9.81 13.64
CA PRO A 426 -0.78 -8.84 13.65
C PRO A 426 -1.95 -9.35 12.80
N ALA A 427 -3.17 -8.93 13.15
CA ALA A 427 -4.33 -9.20 12.33
C ALA A 427 -4.13 -8.58 10.93
N PRO A 428 -4.52 -9.30 9.85
CA PRO A 428 -4.41 -8.75 8.52
C PRO A 428 -5.29 -7.50 8.38
N LEU A 429 -4.78 -6.50 7.65
CA LEU A 429 -5.51 -5.28 7.37
C LEU A 429 -6.69 -5.54 6.41
N PHE A 430 -6.49 -6.47 5.48
CA PHE A 430 -7.50 -6.93 4.54
C PHE A 430 -7.30 -8.42 4.22
N SER A 431 -8.38 -9.09 3.85
CA SER A 431 -8.38 -10.49 3.44
C SER A 431 -8.30 -10.64 1.93
N PRO A 432 -7.99 -11.81 1.38
CA PRO A 432 -8.35 -12.11 -0.01
C PRO A 432 -9.88 -12.01 -0.20
N PRO A 433 -10.36 -11.85 -1.46
CA PRO A 433 -11.77 -11.93 -1.76
C PRO A 433 -12.34 -13.31 -1.36
N LEU A 434 -13.67 -13.38 -1.21
CA LEU A 434 -14.34 -14.64 -0.88
C LEU A 434 -13.94 -15.76 -1.86
N PRO A 435 -13.47 -16.91 -1.36
CA PRO A 435 -13.04 -18.01 -2.20
C PRO A 435 -14.23 -18.60 -2.99
N GLU A 436 -13.97 -19.18 -4.16
CA GLU A 436 -15.00 -19.89 -4.92
C GLU A 436 -15.48 -21.17 -4.20
N ARG A 437 -14.59 -21.80 -3.43
CA ARG A 437 -14.90 -22.95 -2.57
C ARG A 437 -14.20 -22.78 -1.24
N ASP A 438 -14.94 -22.92 -0.14
CA ASP A 438 -14.38 -22.85 1.21
C ASP A 438 -14.56 -24.20 1.93
N PRO A 439 -13.52 -25.05 2.03
CA PRO A 439 -13.61 -26.33 2.74
C PRO A 439 -13.56 -26.17 4.27
N ALA A 440 -13.38 -24.95 4.79
CA ALA A 440 -13.33 -24.73 6.23
C ALA A 440 -14.66 -25.07 6.90
N CYS A 441 -14.61 -25.35 8.20
CA CYS A 441 -15.79 -25.38 9.06
C CYS A 441 -15.48 -24.59 10.34
N GLY A 442 -16.40 -23.71 10.71
CA GLY A 442 -16.31 -22.97 11.97
C GLY A 442 -16.64 -23.85 13.17
N LYS A 443 -16.31 -23.37 14.38
CA LYS A 443 -16.82 -23.95 15.62
C LYS A 443 -18.20 -23.38 15.93
N ILE A 444 -19.09 -24.19 16.52
CA ILE A 444 -20.37 -23.70 17.03
C ILE A 444 -20.09 -22.83 18.25
N LEU A 445 -20.62 -21.60 18.23
CA LEU A 445 -20.55 -20.67 19.35
C LEU A 445 -21.86 -20.67 20.12
N TRP A 446 -21.83 -20.21 21.37
CA TRP A 446 -23.01 -20.07 22.21
C TRP A 446 -23.15 -18.62 22.64
N GLN A 447 -24.31 -18.01 22.40
CA GLN A 447 -24.61 -16.65 22.82
C GLN A 447 -25.95 -16.63 23.56
N SER A 448 -25.97 -16.15 24.79
CA SER A 448 -27.17 -16.10 25.64
C SER A 448 -27.93 -17.44 25.72
N GLY A 449 -27.20 -18.56 25.75
CA GLY A 449 -27.78 -19.91 25.81
C GLY A 449 -28.30 -20.48 24.48
N GLN A 450 -28.13 -19.77 23.36
CA GLN A 450 -28.52 -20.22 22.02
C GLN A 450 -27.28 -20.59 21.18
N PRO A 451 -27.32 -21.67 20.39
CA PRO A 451 -26.22 -22.03 19.51
C PRO A 451 -26.21 -21.14 18.26
N LEU A 452 -25.02 -20.76 17.85
CA LEU A 452 -24.71 -19.98 16.66
C LEU A 452 -24.00 -20.89 15.66
N ILE A 453 -24.70 -21.22 14.57
CA ILE A 453 -24.23 -22.26 13.63
C ILE A 453 -23.36 -21.64 12.55
N PRO A 454 -22.08 -22.04 12.42
CA PRO A 454 -21.21 -21.51 11.37
C PRO A 454 -21.62 -22.10 10.01
N LEU A 455 -22.03 -21.24 9.07
CA LEU A 455 -22.46 -21.69 7.73
C LEU A 455 -21.48 -21.34 6.61
N GLY A 456 -20.64 -20.32 6.81
CA GLY A 456 -19.73 -19.86 5.78
C GLY A 456 -18.95 -18.62 6.17
N ARG A 457 -18.37 -17.96 5.16
CA ARG A 457 -17.70 -16.66 5.32
C ARG A 457 -18.50 -15.54 4.66
N THR A 458 -18.78 -14.49 5.42
CA THR A 458 -19.28 -13.22 4.89
C THR A 458 -18.14 -12.30 4.52
N ASP A 459 -18.44 -11.34 3.65
CA ASP A 459 -17.47 -10.35 3.17
C ASP A 459 -17.99 -8.94 3.35
N ASP A 460 -17.27 -8.14 4.13
CA ASP A 460 -17.60 -6.74 4.35
C ASP A 460 -16.91 -5.80 3.34
N GLY A 461 -16.24 -6.35 2.33
CA GLY A 461 -15.49 -5.62 1.32
C GLY A 461 -14.05 -5.28 1.74
N VAL A 462 -13.61 -5.64 2.95
CA VAL A 462 -12.21 -5.56 3.42
C VAL A 462 -11.77 -6.86 4.08
N LEU A 463 -12.56 -7.40 4.99
CA LEU A 463 -12.27 -8.61 5.74
C LEU A 463 -13.36 -9.67 5.54
N LEU A 464 -12.93 -10.93 5.57
CA LEU A 464 -13.83 -12.07 5.66
C LEU A 464 -14.15 -12.37 7.13
N HIS A 465 -15.43 -12.51 7.44
CA HIS A 465 -15.92 -12.87 8.77
C HIS A 465 -16.63 -14.22 8.73
N LEU A 466 -16.59 -14.98 9.82
CA LEU A 466 -17.38 -16.20 9.92
C LEU A 466 -18.85 -15.83 10.14
N TYR A 467 -19.71 -16.25 9.22
CA TYR A 467 -21.14 -16.09 9.37
C TYR A 467 -21.72 -17.20 10.23
N HIS A 468 -22.35 -16.80 11.33
CA HIS A 468 -23.05 -17.71 12.21
C HIS A 468 -24.56 -17.45 12.12
N LEU A 469 -25.33 -18.49 11.82
CA LEU A 469 -26.78 -18.42 11.80
C LEU A 469 -27.33 -18.57 13.23
N PRO A 470 -28.06 -17.58 13.75
CA PRO A 470 -28.77 -17.74 15.01
C PRO A 470 -30.05 -18.58 14.82
N LEU A 471 -30.34 -19.48 15.77
CA LEU A 471 -31.56 -20.31 15.77
C LEU A 471 -32.81 -19.57 16.33
N LYS A 472 -32.92 -18.25 16.12
CA LYS A 472 -34.03 -17.43 16.60
C LYS A 472 -34.78 -16.71 15.48
N GLY A 473 -35.96 -17.19 15.12
CA GLY A 473 -36.78 -16.59 14.06
C GLY A 473 -36.55 -17.25 12.70
N HIS A 474 -37.51 -17.05 11.79
CA HIS A 474 -37.57 -17.81 10.54
C HIS A 474 -36.52 -17.33 9.53
N THR A 475 -35.93 -18.29 8.81
CA THR A 475 -34.95 -18.07 7.75
C THR A 475 -35.45 -18.69 6.44
N ALA A 476 -35.50 -17.91 5.36
CA ALA A 476 -35.78 -18.44 4.03
C ALA A 476 -34.49 -18.54 3.22
N VAL A 477 -34.31 -19.67 2.54
CA VAL A 477 -33.22 -19.94 1.59
C VAL A 477 -33.82 -19.93 0.19
N ILE A 478 -33.42 -18.98 -0.64
CA ILE A 478 -34.07 -18.70 -1.92
C ILE A 478 -33.04 -18.86 -3.03
N GLY A 479 -33.41 -19.48 -4.15
CA GLY A 479 -32.65 -19.41 -5.39
C GLY A 479 -32.78 -20.66 -6.24
N PRO A 480 -32.22 -20.70 -7.47
CA PRO A 480 -32.49 -21.80 -8.40
C PRO A 480 -31.85 -23.14 -7.99
N PRO A 481 -32.25 -24.26 -8.61
CA PRO A 481 -31.61 -25.56 -8.39
C PRO A 481 -30.11 -25.52 -8.78
N GLY A 482 -29.30 -26.33 -8.10
CA GLY A 482 -27.86 -26.43 -8.38
C GLY A 482 -26.97 -25.33 -7.79
N ARG A 483 -27.53 -24.33 -7.08
CA ARG A 483 -26.75 -23.24 -6.46
C ARG A 483 -26.16 -23.53 -5.08
N GLY A 484 -26.50 -24.67 -4.47
CA GLY A 484 -25.96 -25.07 -3.14
C GLY A 484 -26.92 -24.92 -1.96
N LYS A 485 -28.23 -24.70 -2.21
CA LYS A 485 -29.27 -24.68 -1.15
C LYS A 485 -29.24 -25.94 -0.28
N SER A 486 -29.28 -27.11 -0.92
CA SER A 486 -29.25 -28.39 -0.22
C SER A 486 -27.93 -28.62 0.53
N THR A 487 -26.80 -28.11 0.03
CA THR A 487 -25.50 -28.13 0.73
C THR A 487 -25.55 -27.29 2.00
N LEU A 488 -26.15 -26.10 1.96
CA LEU A 488 -26.36 -25.25 3.13
C LEU A 488 -27.24 -25.94 4.17
N LEU A 489 -28.38 -26.51 3.75
CA LEU A 489 -29.26 -27.25 4.66
C LEU A 489 -28.58 -28.49 5.26
N ALA A 490 -27.76 -29.19 4.49
CA ALA A 490 -26.99 -30.34 4.97
C ALA A 490 -25.93 -29.93 6.00
N LEU A 491 -25.23 -28.81 5.80
CA LEU A 491 -24.30 -28.25 6.79
C LEU A 491 -25.01 -27.91 8.09
N LEU A 492 -26.13 -27.21 7.98
CA LEU A 492 -26.94 -26.81 9.13
C LEU A 492 -27.43 -28.04 9.90
N LEU A 493 -27.99 -29.02 9.19
CA LEU A 493 -28.43 -30.28 9.77
C LEU A 493 -27.30 -30.99 10.51
N ARG A 494 -26.11 -31.10 9.89
CA ARG A 494 -24.95 -31.73 10.51
C ARG A 494 -24.54 -31.01 11.80
N SER A 495 -24.49 -29.68 11.78
CA SER A 495 -24.18 -28.88 12.98
C SER A 495 -25.22 -29.09 14.08
N LEU A 496 -26.51 -29.13 13.76
CA LEU A 496 -27.56 -29.41 14.74
C LEU A 496 -27.42 -30.82 15.32
N LEU A 497 -27.21 -31.84 14.48
CA LEU A 497 -27.02 -33.22 14.95
C LEU A 497 -25.80 -33.35 15.88
N THR A 498 -24.74 -32.57 15.68
CA THR A 498 -23.61 -32.56 16.62
C THR A 498 -23.98 -32.02 18.01
N LEU A 499 -24.94 -31.09 18.09
CA LEU A 499 -25.45 -30.58 19.36
C LEU A 499 -26.37 -31.57 20.07
N MET A 500 -26.96 -32.51 19.31
CA MET A 500 -27.87 -33.52 19.84
C MET A 500 -27.17 -34.81 20.28
N LYS A 501 -25.85 -34.94 20.07
CA LYS A 501 -25.11 -36.15 20.48
C LYS A 501 -25.15 -36.35 22.00
N PRO A 502 -25.29 -37.61 22.47
CA PRO A 502 -25.23 -37.91 23.90
C PRO A 502 -23.89 -37.44 24.47
N GLY A 503 -23.93 -36.60 25.51
CA GLY A 503 -22.73 -36.01 26.15
C GLY A 503 -22.33 -34.62 25.66
N ALA A 504 -23.02 -34.04 24.68
CA ALA A 504 -22.81 -32.64 24.30
C ALA A 504 -23.27 -31.70 25.43
N GLN A 505 -22.39 -30.79 25.87
CA GLN A 505 -22.73 -29.71 26.80
C GLN A 505 -22.61 -28.35 26.11
N PRO A 506 -23.60 -27.45 26.26
CA PRO A 506 -24.92 -27.69 26.88
C PRO A 506 -25.81 -28.62 26.02
N GLY A 507 -26.67 -29.41 26.68
CA GLY A 507 -27.56 -30.38 26.01
C GLY A 507 -28.62 -29.71 25.13
N PRO A 508 -29.29 -30.45 24.23
CA PRO A 508 -30.21 -29.87 23.26
C PRO A 508 -31.42 -29.23 23.96
N SER A 509 -31.55 -27.92 23.79
CA SER A 509 -32.68 -27.08 24.23
C SER A 509 -33.82 -27.03 23.21
N PHE A 510 -33.69 -27.78 22.11
CA PHE A 510 -34.64 -27.80 21.00
C PHE A 510 -34.84 -29.21 20.42
N ASP A 511 -36.01 -29.43 19.84
CA ASP A 511 -36.32 -30.59 19.01
C ASP A 511 -36.08 -30.25 17.53
N LEU A 512 -35.73 -31.26 16.72
CA LEU A 512 -35.41 -31.10 15.31
C LEU A 512 -36.37 -31.89 14.43
N ARG A 513 -37.00 -31.19 13.49
CA ARG A 513 -37.84 -31.74 12.41
C ARG A 513 -37.20 -31.46 11.06
N ILE A 514 -37.18 -32.46 10.19
CA ILE A 514 -36.62 -32.35 8.83
C ILE A 514 -37.67 -32.85 7.86
N THR A 515 -38.09 -31.99 6.93
CA THR A 515 -39.01 -32.32 5.85
C THR A 515 -38.30 -32.16 4.52
N ARG A 516 -38.42 -33.16 3.63
CA ARG A 516 -37.89 -33.12 2.27
C ARG A 516 -38.91 -33.64 1.28
N ARG A 517 -38.88 -33.11 0.07
CA ARG A 517 -39.66 -33.64 -1.05
C ARG A 517 -39.03 -34.93 -1.56
N THR A 518 -39.85 -35.96 -1.74
CA THR A 518 -39.48 -37.26 -2.33
C THR A 518 -40.35 -37.52 -3.56
N GLY A 519 -40.03 -38.55 -4.35
CA GLY A 519 -40.84 -38.93 -5.50
C GLY A 519 -42.29 -39.32 -5.18
N GLN A 520 -42.62 -39.59 -3.90
CA GLN A 520 -43.96 -39.93 -3.42
C GLN A 520 -44.65 -38.81 -2.61
N GLY A 521 -44.10 -37.58 -2.62
CA GLY A 521 -44.60 -36.46 -1.81
C GLY A 521 -43.62 -36.05 -0.71
N TYR A 522 -44.08 -35.33 0.31
CA TYR A 522 -43.21 -34.87 1.39
C TYR A 522 -42.99 -35.96 2.45
N SER A 523 -41.74 -36.16 2.84
CA SER A 523 -41.36 -37.03 3.96
C SER A 523 -40.81 -36.18 5.10
N SER A 524 -41.31 -36.38 6.31
CA SER A 524 -40.84 -35.70 7.52
C SER A 524 -40.24 -36.69 8.50
N ARG A 525 -39.07 -36.38 9.05
CA ARG A 525 -38.41 -37.13 10.12
C ARG A 525 -38.21 -36.23 11.34
N ASP A 526 -38.64 -36.72 12.49
CA ASP A 526 -38.45 -36.05 13.79
C ASP A 526 -37.39 -36.78 14.60
N SER A 527 -36.62 -36.02 15.37
CA SER A 527 -35.60 -36.56 16.26
C SER A 527 -36.18 -37.35 17.46
N THR A 528 -37.47 -37.23 17.77
CA THR A 528 -38.08 -37.71 19.03
C THR A 528 -39.25 -38.70 18.89
N GLY A 529 -39.49 -39.29 17.72
CA GLY A 529 -40.60 -40.25 17.51
C GLY A 529 -41.75 -39.68 16.67
N PRO A 530 -42.96 -40.31 16.66
CA PRO A 530 -44.00 -39.96 15.69
C PRO A 530 -44.53 -38.53 15.88
N VAL A 531 -44.78 -37.88 14.74
CA VAL A 531 -45.15 -36.47 14.51
C VAL A 531 -45.82 -35.79 15.71
N PRO A 532 -45.09 -35.03 16.56
CA PRO A 532 -45.73 -34.11 17.48
C PRO A 532 -46.32 -32.94 16.69
N THR A 533 -47.56 -32.56 17.01
CA THR A 533 -48.12 -31.29 16.55
C THR A 533 -47.27 -30.12 17.08
N PRO A 534 -47.13 -29.02 16.33
CA PRO A 534 -46.46 -27.83 16.83
C PRO A 534 -47.08 -27.42 18.18
N PRO A 535 -46.27 -27.02 19.17
CA PRO A 535 -46.72 -26.91 20.55
C PRO A 535 -47.89 -25.93 20.68
N LYS A 536 -49.05 -26.44 21.11
CA LYS A 536 -50.23 -25.62 21.40
C LYS A 536 -50.03 -24.89 22.72
N GLY A 537 -49.59 -23.63 22.63
CA GLY A 537 -49.58 -22.69 23.75
C GLY A 537 -48.38 -22.79 24.70
N HIS A 538 -48.28 -21.79 25.58
CA HIS A 538 -47.21 -21.63 26.57
C HIS A 538 -47.26 -22.73 27.65
N GLN A 539 -46.76 -23.93 27.35
CA GLN A 539 -46.43 -24.89 28.41
C GLN A 539 -45.03 -24.61 28.97
N ARG A 540 -45.00 -24.24 30.26
CA ARG A 540 -43.80 -24.01 31.06
C ARG A 540 -42.95 -25.29 31.09
N GLY A 541 -41.89 -25.32 30.28
CA GLY A 541 -40.94 -26.44 30.17
C GLY A 541 -40.42 -26.73 28.76
N ASN A 542 -40.93 -26.02 27.74
CA ASN A 542 -40.83 -26.44 26.34
C ASN A 542 -39.44 -26.26 25.71
N ARG A 543 -38.90 -27.36 25.14
CA ARG A 543 -37.84 -27.31 24.13
C ARG A 543 -38.38 -26.57 22.91
N GLY A 544 -37.58 -25.65 22.34
CA GLY A 544 -37.97 -24.98 21.08
C GLY A 544 -38.03 -25.98 19.92
N LEU A 545 -38.77 -25.70 18.85
CA LEU A 545 -38.78 -26.56 17.66
C LEU A 545 -37.95 -25.90 16.55
N VAL A 546 -36.98 -26.62 16.00
CA VAL A 546 -36.27 -26.25 14.77
C VAL A 546 -36.80 -27.11 13.63
N TRP A 547 -37.46 -26.49 12.67
CA TRP A 547 -38.02 -27.19 11.51
C TRP A 547 -37.28 -26.79 10.23
N ILE A 548 -36.57 -27.75 9.64
CA ILE A 548 -35.91 -27.60 8.34
C ILE A 548 -36.82 -28.18 7.24
N VAL A 549 -37.11 -27.41 6.21
CA VAL A 549 -37.92 -27.84 5.06
C VAL A 549 -37.13 -27.62 3.78
N ASP A 550 -36.74 -28.70 3.11
CA ASP A 550 -36.14 -28.64 1.77
C ASP A 550 -37.25 -28.69 0.71
N ASP A 551 -37.13 -27.89 -0.35
CA ASP A 551 -38.14 -27.71 -1.40
C ASP A 551 -39.55 -27.43 -0.85
N ALA A 552 -39.76 -26.26 -0.24
CA ALA A 552 -41.01 -25.89 0.45
C ALA A 552 -42.05 -25.18 -0.42
N GLN A 553 -41.78 -24.97 -1.71
CA GLN A 553 -42.63 -24.26 -2.67
C GLN A 553 -44.09 -24.76 -2.71
N ASP A 554 -44.33 -26.06 -2.71
CA ASP A 554 -45.70 -26.61 -2.77
C ASP A 554 -46.38 -26.46 -1.40
N LEU A 555 -45.65 -26.62 -0.30
CA LEU A 555 -46.20 -26.50 1.06
C LEU A 555 -46.64 -25.06 1.39
N LEU A 556 -46.07 -24.07 0.71
CA LEU A 556 -46.45 -22.67 0.83
C LEU A 556 -47.66 -22.30 -0.05
N ASP A 557 -48.07 -23.17 -0.98
CA ASP A 557 -49.25 -22.94 -1.80
C ASP A 557 -50.53 -23.16 -0.97
N PRO A 558 -51.44 -22.17 -0.85
CA PRO A 558 -52.71 -22.34 -0.14
C PRO A 558 -53.61 -23.43 -0.75
N LEU A 559 -53.40 -23.82 -2.01
CA LEU A 559 -54.15 -24.90 -2.66
C LEU A 559 -53.53 -26.29 -2.42
N CYS A 560 -52.39 -26.36 -1.72
CA CYS A 560 -51.74 -27.61 -1.39
C CYS A 560 -52.63 -28.47 -0.50
N ARG A 561 -52.84 -29.72 -0.91
CA ARG A 561 -53.63 -30.71 -0.17
C ARG A 561 -52.79 -31.53 0.82
N ASP A 562 -51.48 -31.29 0.86
CA ASP A 562 -50.58 -31.99 1.77
C ASP A 562 -50.87 -31.56 3.22
N PRO A 563 -51.04 -32.52 4.17
CA PRO A 563 -51.33 -32.22 5.56
C PRO A 563 -50.23 -31.41 6.26
N LEU A 564 -49.01 -31.37 5.72
CA LEU A 564 -47.90 -30.56 6.26
C LEU A 564 -48.05 -29.07 5.95
N SER A 565 -48.80 -28.68 4.91
CA SER A 565 -49.00 -27.28 4.54
C SER A 565 -49.65 -26.45 5.67
N PRO A 566 -50.80 -26.84 6.25
CA PRO A 566 -51.40 -26.08 7.35
C PRO A 566 -50.50 -26.07 8.60
N LEU A 567 -49.76 -27.15 8.87
CA LEU A 567 -48.81 -27.23 9.98
C LEU A 567 -47.65 -26.25 9.82
N LEU A 568 -47.13 -26.09 8.59
CA LEU A 568 -46.07 -25.12 8.29
C LEU A 568 -46.57 -23.69 8.49
N GLN A 569 -47.80 -23.38 8.05
CA GLN A 569 -48.40 -22.05 8.23
C GLN A 569 -48.62 -21.71 9.71
N GLU A 570 -49.02 -22.70 10.52
CA GLU A 570 -49.14 -22.56 11.97
C GLU A 570 -47.76 -22.34 12.62
N ALA A 571 -46.76 -23.15 12.27
CA ALA A 571 -45.40 -23.03 12.78
C ALA A 571 -44.75 -21.66 12.48
N LEU A 572 -45.04 -21.08 11.31
CA LEU A 572 -44.61 -19.72 10.93
C LEU A 572 -45.31 -18.60 11.73
N GLY A 573 -46.35 -18.93 12.51
CA GLY A 573 -47.06 -17.98 13.37
C GLY A 573 -46.80 -18.18 14.86
N GLN A 574 -46.09 -19.24 15.27
CA GLN A 574 -45.86 -19.57 16.67
C GLN A 574 -44.53 -19.00 17.19
N GLU A 575 -44.57 -18.39 18.37
CA GLU A 575 -43.37 -18.01 19.11
C GLU A 575 -42.66 -19.25 19.68
N GLY A 576 -41.34 -19.32 19.52
CA GLY A 576 -40.52 -20.45 19.98
C GLY A 576 -40.29 -21.55 18.93
N THR A 577 -40.84 -21.40 17.72
CA THR A 577 -40.51 -22.25 16.57
C THR A 577 -39.61 -21.51 15.59
N THR A 578 -38.48 -22.12 15.23
CA THR A 578 -37.57 -21.61 14.20
C THR A 578 -37.73 -22.46 12.93
N VAL A 579 -38.27 -21.84 11.89
CA VAL A 579 -38.47 -22.49 10.58
C VAL A 579 -37.38 -22.04 9.62
N ILE A 580 -36.69 -23.00 9.02
CA ILE A 580 -35.66 -22.79 8.01
C ILE A 580 -36.10 -23.54 6.76
N LEU A 581 -36.48 -22.82 5.71
CA LEU A 581 -37.02 -23.45 4.50
C LEU A 581 -36.26 -23.04 3.25
N ALA A 582 -36.15 -23.95 2.28
CA ALA A 582 -35.60 -23.68 0.97
C ALA A 582 -36.70 -23.60 -0.10
N VAL A 583 -36.60 -22.60 -0.99
CA VAL A 583 -37.51 -22.39 -2.12
C VAL A 583 -36.71 -21.98 -3.36
N ASP A 584 -37.26 -22.23 -4.53
CA ASP A 584 -36.59 -21.91 -5.79
C ASP A 584 -36.66 -20.42 -6.16
N ALA A 585 -37.76 -19.76 -5.83
CA ALA A 585 -37.99 -18.37 -6.16
C ALA A 585 -38.62 -17.62 -4.99
N ALA A 586 -38.33 -16.32 -4.87
CA ALA A 586 -38.89 -15.48 -3.82
C ALA A 586 -40.42 -15.32 -3.95
N SER A 587 -40.97 -15.47 -5.15
CA SER A 587 -42.42 -15.47 -5.40
C SER A 587 -43.16 -16.60 -4.67
N ALA A 588 -42.47 -17.69 -4.31
CA ALA A 588 -43.04 -18.75 -3.48
C ALA A 588 -43.30 -18.28 -2.03
N LEU A 589 -42.55 -17.27 -1.56
CA LEU A 589 -42.77 -16.65 -0.25
C LEU A 589 -43.88 -15.62 -0.35
N ARG A 590 -45.14 -16.03 -0.12
CA ARG A 590 -46.28 -15.10 -0.13
C ARG A 590 -46.24 -14.04 0.99
N ARG A 591 -45.55 -14.32 2.09
CA ARG A 591 -45.40 -13.45 3.27
C ARG A 591 -43.92 -13.30 3.64
N PRO A 592 -43.11 -12.60 2.84
CA PRO A 592 -41.68 -12.46 3.08
C PRO A 592 -41.37 -11.76 4.42
N GLU A 593 -42.28 -10.94 4.94
CA GLU A 593 -42.18 -10.23 6.21
C GLU A 593 -42.10 -11.15 7.44
N ARG A 594 -42.51 -12.42 7.32
CA ARG A 594 -42.35 -13.42 8.39
C ARG A 594 -40.91 -13.91 8.53
N PHE A 595 -40.08 -13.69 7.52
CA PHE A 595 -38.69 -14.12 7.51
C PHE A 595 -37.79 -12.97 7.89
N SER A 596 -37.35 -12.99 9.15
CA SER A 596 -36.34 -12.05 9.67
C SER A 596 -35.04 -12.05 8.86
N ARG A 597 -34.74 -13.19 8.21
CA ARG A 597 -33.51 -13.42 7.45
C ARG A 597 -33.82 -14.14 6.14
N ARG A 598 -33.21 -13.70 5.05
CA ARG A 598 -33.31 -14.34 3.73
C ARG A 598 -31.90 -14.57 3.17
N LEU A 599 -31.59 -15.82 2.84
CA LEU A 599 -30.35 -16.22 2.18
C LEU A 599 -30.65 -16.42 0.70
N VAL A 600 -30.23 -15.47 -0.14
CA VAL A 600 -30.58 -15.45 -1.57
C VAL A 600 -29.39 -15.89 -2.40
N PHE A 601 -29.54 -17.02 -3.08
CA PHE A 601 -28.61 -17.52 -4.09
C PHE A 601 -28.99 -16.90 -5.44
N PRO A 602 -28.13 -16.02 -5.99
CA PRO A 602 -28.48 -15.30 -7.22
C PRO A 602 -28.64 -16.26 -8.41
N CYS A 603 -29.61 -15.98 -9.26
CA CYS A 603 -29.78 -16.70 -10.51
C CYS A 603 -28.88 -16.16 -11.62
N GLY A 604 -28.46 -14.89 -11.53
CA GLY A 604 -27.69 -14.18 -12.57
C GLY A 604 -28.57 -13.37 -13.52
N GLU A 605 -29.90 -13.45 -13.38
CA GLU A 605 -30.85 -12.61 -14.10
C GLU A 605 -31.26 -11.42 -13.24
N ARG A 606 -30.92 -10.22 -13.71
CA ARG A 606 -31.10 -8.98 -12.94
C ARG A 606 -32.53 -8.78 -12.42
N GLY A 607 -33.54 -9.06 -13.23
CA GLY A 607 -34.95 -8.89 -12.83
C GLY A 607 -35.36 -9.83 -11.70
N ALA A 608 -34.98 -11.11 -11.78
CA ALA A 608 -35.31 -12.11 -10.78
C ALA A 608 -34.53 -11.89 -9.47
N ASP A 609 -33.25 -11.50 -9.55
CA ASP A 609 -32.42 -11.21 -8.39
C ASP A 609 -32.90 -9.97 -7.61
N LEU A 610 -33.34 -8.92 -8.33
CA LEU A 610 -34.00 -7.75 -7.72
C LEU A 610 -35.33 -8.14 -7.07
N ALA A 611 -36.15 -8.96 -7.74
CA ALA A 611 -37.41 -9.46 -7.20
C ALA A 611 -37.20 -10.35 -5.96
N ALA A 612 -36.05 -11.01 -5.84
CA ALA A 612 -35.66 -11.75 -4.65
C ALA A 612 -35.24 -10.86 -3.48
N GLY A 613 -35.12 -9.55 -3.70
CA GLY A 613 -34.80 -8.55 -2.68
C GLY A 613 -33.31 -8.20 -2.61
N ILE A 614 -32.49 -8.60 -3.59
CA ILE A 614 -31.09 -8.18 -3.67
C ILE A 614 -31.04 -6.69 -4.06
N PRO A 615 -30.36 -5.83 -3.29
CA PRO A 615 -30.18 -4.43 -3.64
C PRO A 615 -29.45 -4.23 -4.99
N ALA A 616 -29.83 -3.21 -5.75
CA ALA A 616 -29.30 -2.99 -7.10
C ALA A 616 -27.79 -2.68 -7.14
N ASP A 617 -27.28 -2.03 -6.10
CA ASP A 617 -25.87 -1.73 -5.88
C ASP A 617 -25.06 -3.00 -5.62
N GLN A 618 -25.54 -3.89 -4.76
CA GLN A 618 -24.90 -5.19 -4.49
C GLN A 618 -24.91 -6.08 -5.72
N LEU A 619 -26.01 -6.06 -6.47
CA LEU A 619 -26.13 -6.81 -7.72
C LEU A 619 -25.19 -6.29 -8.82
N ALA A 620 -24.94 -4.98 -8.86
CA ALA A 620 -23.97 -4.38 -9.78
C ALA A 620 -22.52 -4.72 -9.40
N ALA A 621 -22.24 -4.87 -8.10
CA ALA A 621 -20.92 -5.29 -7.60
C ALA A 621 -20.65 -6.80 -7.82
N LEU A 622 -21.69 -7.62 -7.88
CA LEU A 622 -21.58 -9.05 -8.19
C LEU A 622 -21.34 -9.26 -9.69
N SER A 623 -20.14 -9.74 -10.04
CA SER A 623 -19.89 -10.18 -11.41
C SER A 623 -20.80 -11.36 -11.80
N THR A 624 -21.16 -11.48 -13.07
CA THR A 624 -21.98 -12.60 -13.59
C THR A 624 -21.36 -13.96 -13.24
N ARG A 625 -20.03 -14.02 -13.22
CA ARG A 625 -19.27 -15.21 -12.79
C ARG A 625 -19.43 -15.47 -11.29
N ALA A 626 -19.35 -14.45 -10.45
CA ALA A 626 -19.52 -14.61 -9.00
C ALA A 626 -20.92 -15.13 -8.64
N SER A 627 -21.96 -14.63 -9.31
CA SER A 627 -23.34 -15.13 -9.15
C SER A 627 -23.50 -16.58 -9.60
N ALA A 628 -22.60 -17.08 -10.44
CA ALA A 628 -22.64 -18.46 -10.91
C ALA A 628 -22.01 -19.47 -9.94
N ILE A 629 -21.21 -19.01 -8.97
CA ILE A 629 -20.45 -19.87 -8.05
C ILE A 629 -21.41 -20.63 -7.12
N PRO A 630 -21.36 -21.98 -7.10
CA PRO A 630 -22.13 -22.77 -6.14
C PRO A 630 -21.73 -22.43 -4.69
N GLY A 631 -22.72 -22.24 -3.83
CA GLY A 631 -22.49 -21.83 -2.43
C GLY A 631 -22.37 -20.32 -2.25
N ARG A 632 -22.33 -19.52 -3.32
CA ARG A 632 -22.36 -18.06 -3.22
C ARG A 632 -23.80 -17.58 -3.03
N CYS A 633 -24.06 -16.84 -1.98
CA CYS A 633 -25.35 -16.23 -1.70
C CYS A 633 -25.19 -14.85 -1.06
N LEU A 634 -26.28 -14.10 -0.92
CA LEU A 634 -26.34 -12.89 -0.11
C LEU A 634 -27.22 -13.14 1.11
N VAL A 635 -26.73 -12.71 2.27
CA VAL A 635 -27.51 -12.63 3.51
C VAL A 635 -28.24 -11.30 3.51
N LEU A 636 -29.57 -11.35 3.47
CA LEU A 636 -30.45 -10.21 3.65
C LEU A 636 -30.98 -10.23 5.09
N GLU A 637 -30.49 -9.30 5.92
CA GLU A 637 -30.86 -9.18 7.34
C GLU A 637 -30.86 -7.70 7.74
N ALA A 638 -31.92 -7.26 8.43
CA ALA A 638 -32.05 -5.89 8.95
C ALA A 638 -31.78 -4.76 7.92
N GLY A 639 -32.15 -4.99 6.65
CA GLY A 639 -31.93 -4.01 5.57
C GLY A 639 -30.52 -4.00 4.98
N HIS A 640 -29.63 -4.88 5.45
CA HIS A 640 -28.30 -5.08 4.88
C HIS A 640 -28.26 -6.32 3.99
N ALA A 641 -27.44 -6.24 2.95
CA ALA A 641 -27.15 -7.35 2.05
C ALA A 641 -25.65 -7.63 2.07
N ILE A 642 -25.27 -8.81 2.54
CA ILE A 642 -23.86 -9.16 2.76
C ILE A 642 -23.54 -10.43 1.95
N PRO A 643 -22.54 -10.39 1.04
CA PRO A 643 -22.09 -11.59 0.33
C PRO A 643 -21.59 -12.66 1.29
N LEU A 644 -22.01 -13.90 1.07
CA LEU A 644 -21.67 -15.09 1.86
C LEU A 644 -21.24 -16.22 0.91
N GLN A 645 -20.07 -16.80 1.19
CA GLN A 645 -19.68 -18.09 0.64
C GLN A 645 -19.97 -19.18 1.68
N VAL A 646 -20.90 -20.07 1.35
CA VAL A 646 -21.23 -21.26 2.16
C VAL A 646 -20.07 -22.24 2.10
N PHE A 647 -19.80 -22.91 3.23
CA PHE A 647 -18.77 -23.95 3.27
C PHE A 647 -19.09 -25.11 2.32
N SER A 648 -18.06 -25.74 1.78
CA SER A 648 -18.22 -26.95 0.98
C SER A 648 -18.09 -28.18 1.88
N LEU A 649 -19.06 -29.09 1.79
CA LEU A 649 -18.93 -30.43 2.37
C LEU A 649 -17.95 -31.24 1.51
N ALA A 650 -16.88 -31.79 2.11
CA ALA A 650 -15.98 -32.68 1.39
C ALA A 650 -16.74 -33.94 0.92
N VAL A 651 -16.53 -34.35 -0.34
CA VAL A 651 -17.26 -35.46 -1.01
C VAL A 651 -17.22 -36.78 -0.24
N LYS A 652 -16.17 -37.04 0.56
CA LYS A 652 -16.08 -38.22 1.45
C LYS A 652 -17.01 -38.19 2.67
N GLN A 653 -17.78 -37.13 2.88
CA GLN A 653 -18.67 -36.94 4.02
C GLN A 653 -20.15 -36.79 3.60
N MET A 654 -20.48 -37.25 2.39
CA MET A 654 -21.86 -37.28 1.86
C MET A 654 -22.57 -38.62 2.08
N ASP A 655 -21.92 -39.64 2.67
CA ASP A 655 -22.65 -40.83 3.09
C ASP A 655 -23.48 -40.50 4.36
N PRO A 656 -24.78 -40.85 4.35
CA PRO A 656 -25.80 -40.32 5.25
C PRO A 656 -25.62 -40.65 6.73
#